data_AF-A0A7C5BA87-F1
#
_entry.id   AF-A0A7C5BA87-F1
#
_cell.length_a   1.000
_cell.length_b   1.000
_cell.length_c   1.000
_cell.angle_alpha   90.00
_cell.angle_beta   90.00
_cell.angle_gamma   90.00
#
_symmetry.space_group_name_H-M   'P 1'
#
loop_
_entity.id
_entity.type
_entity.pdbx_description
1 polymer ?
#
loop_
_entity_poly.entity_id
_entity_poly.type
_entity_poly.pdbx_seq_one_letter_code
_entity_poly.pdbx_strand_id
1 'polypeptide(L)'
;MPKRTEGKSKKMDKDKIKRYEFVDALTNSLGISLFPNQREILTQAFMDNDFNFLISTPPGTGKSLLAFLAMARAYTQGLKAIYLTPLKSIISEKKCEFSKYLSILFPEAHLGVFTGEQNDGNERDFDFLLMTYEKLDSCIRRLSANFDWFSNVGCIAIDEFHQIDENIRGARLEGLLTRISRCNPFVRLVCFSATIPNLYEVSNFLNAVPFTSSWVRISVNRKIRLFENVTEKEMILIEEIRKTICEGGKVLVFVNSRRRSEELCKLIRENGLGCLHHHAGLKHKERMSVENEFRLGNTPVLVSTSTLEMGVNLPARKVINYDSSTFTYEGFVPLSVRSFVQRSGRAGRPGLDDFGESVLLLPSWSKLKDNYINIEIEDVRSSVNFKKNLSEQVILELTSGLSRNRKGLEVGFLPRTLFSLQNGREYATEQLRACIPDLLSAGLVNEKDGYLTPTNLGRVLSYLYISPESIKTIRSLLENIKPERFDFLLCISLLAECEPKIWINSEDFQIIEKTISKIESKILEMKVSDIMFYTNLSKQMVLSAVKSAVILNGIIESVPENLIADKFGIYEIDISLLRANAKRLLDNARVIFNILGKKEHADKCKLVSFMLQNGLQNGVPEERTRMFMEMCMISGLGVKRCRKLVSNGIKNVYDLSTISEYKLSKICGIGMNLSKSIIKEAKEKTKKHNEEEGKEKDEKDKYEKDKDKKGKGKNMNANCFEVISHDLDLENRENIRRIRERELPACPHRLKRSLELSVKSCGDNKWIVSGGREEHKVIRFVGLECDCKDYLSRRCDCKHILAVKREIGLVVLAKNDDQARLRDSFSMTTYSARYSANCGNNGNIYRGEEDGEVRN
;
A
#
# COMPACT_ATOMS: atom_id res chain seq x y z
N MET A 1 -26.72 -18.55 21.22
CA MET A 1 -26.28 -19.83 20.63
C MET A 1 -27.26 -20.24 19.53
N PRO A 2 -26.88 -20.21 18.25
CA PRO A 2 -27.66 -20.89 17.21
C PRO A 2 -27.26 -22.36 17.14
N LYS A 3 -28.27 -23.23 16.99
CA LYS A 3 -28.11 -24.69 16.85
C LYS A 3 -27.25 -25.00 15.61
N ARG A 4 -26.17 -25.76 15.80
CA ARG A 4 -25.41 -26.38 14.71
C ARG A 4 -26.38 -27.26 13.92
N THR A 5 -26.62 -26.90 12.67
CA THR A 5 -27.31 -27.76 11.70
C THR A 5 -26.43 -28.95 11.40
N GLU A 6 -26.88 -30.15 11.79
CA GLU A 6 -26.28 -31.43 11.43
C GLU A 6 -26.39 -31.65 9.93
N GLY A 7 -25.42 -31.11 9.17
CA GLY A 7 -25.15 -31.59 7.82
C GLY A 7 -24.55 -33.00 7.93
N LYS A 8 -25.19 -33.97 7.26
CA LYS A 8 -24.70 -35.34 7.11
C LYS A 8 -23.33 -35.33 6.41
N SER A 9 -22.25 -35.15 7.15
CA SER A 9 -20.91 -35.52 6.71
C SER A 9 -20.74 -37.02 6.97
N LYS A 10 -20.22 -37.74 5.98
CA LYS A 10 -19.71 -39.09 6.18
C LYS A 10 -18.70 -39.02 7.33
N LYS A 11 -19.08 -39.50 8.51
CA LYS A 11 -18.13 -39.77 9.60
C LYS A 11 -17.18 -40.85 9.11
N MET A 12 -16.04 -40.43 8.54
CA MET A 12 -14.84 -41.25 8.54
C MET A 12 -14.57 -41.61 10.01
N ASP A 13 -14.08 -42.83 10.26
CA ASP A 13 -13.76 -43.35 11.60
C ASP A 13 -12.62 -42.52 12.22
N LYS A 14 -12.96 -41.33 12.74
CA LYS A 14 -12.05 -40.27 13.21
C LYS A 14 -11.29 -40.66 14.48
N ASP A 15 -11.64 -41.77 15.10
CA ASP A 15 -11.06 -42.25 16.36
C ASP A 15 -9.80 -43.11 16.17
N LYS A 16 -9.36 -43.36 14.92
CA LYS A 16 -8.28 -44.32 14.62
C LYS A 16 -6.89 -43.76 14.31
N ILE A 17 -6.68 -42.45 14.32
CA ILE A 17 -5.33 -41.91 14.09
C ILE A 17 -4.90 -41.09 15.29
N LYS A 18 -3.99 -41.64 16.10
CA LYS A 18 -3.38 -40.91 17.23
C LYS A 18 -2.61 -39.71 16.67
N ARG A 19 -2.64 -38.58 17.37
CA ARG A 19 -2.17 -37.25 16.90
C ARG A 19 -0.76 -37.22 16.27
N TYR A 20 0.11 -38.16 16.62
CA TYR A 20 1.48 -38.28 16.09
C TYR A 20 1.65 -39.32 14.97
N GLU A 21 0.68 -40.22 14.76
CA GLU A 21 0.74 -41.22 13.68
C GLU A 21 0.72 -40.57 12.29
N PHE A 22 0.13 -39.37 12.14
CA PHE A 22 0.21 -38.57 10.90
C PHE A 22 1.64 -38.11 10.60
N VAL A 23 2.39 -37.74 11.63
CA VAL A 23 3.77 -37.25 11.50
C VAL A 23 4.66 -38.40 11.04
N ASP A 24 4.52 -39.57 11.68
CA ASP A 24 5.26 -40.78 11.34
C ASP A 24 4.87 -41.30 9.95
N ALA A 25 3.57 -41.37 9.63
CA ALA A 25 3.11 -41.81 8.31
C ALA A 25 3.65 -40.92 7.18
N LEU A 26 3.60 -39.60 7.36
CA LEU A 26 4.08 -38.65 6.36
C LEU A 26 5.60 -38.70 6.23
N THR A 27 6.35 -38.70 7.34
CA THR A 27 7.81 -38.73 7.31
C THR A 27 8.35 -40.04 6.73
N ASN A 28 7.77 -41.18 7.11
CA ASN A 28 8.12 -42.49 6.55
C ASN A 28 7.80 -42.59 5.06
N SER A 29 6.60 -42.17 4.63
CA SER A 29 6.21 -42.21 3.21
C SER A 29 7.05 -41.29 2.34
N LEU A 30 7.53 -40.17 2.88
CA LEU A 30 8.41 -39.24 2.18
C LEU A 30 9.89 -39.62 2.27
N GLY A 31 10.27 -40.57 3.13
CA GLY A 31 11.66 -40.92 3.41
C GLY A 31 12.45 -39.76 4.01
N ILE A 32 11.81 -38.89 4.81
CA ILE A 32 12.45 -37.71 5.41
C ILE A 32 12.52 -37.83 6.92
N SER A 33 13.63 -37.37 7.50
CA SER A 33 13.76 -37.20 8.95
C SER A 33 13.43 -35.76 9.36
N LEU A 34 12.71 -35.59 10.46
CA LEU A 34 12.46 -34.27 11.05
C LEU A 34 13.78 -33.62 11.48
N PHE A 35 13.93 -32.33 11.20
CA PHE A 35 15.02 -31.51 11.72
C PHE A 35 14.92 -31.33 13.24
N PRO A 36 16.03 -31.06 13.95
CA PRO A 36 16.04 -30.89 15.40
C PRO A 36 15.01 -29.86 15.90
N ASN A 37 14.96 -28.69 15.27
CA ASN A 37 13.99 -27.63 15.61
C ASN A 37 12.54 -28.08 15.38
N GLN A 38 12.26 -28.89 14.35
CA GLN A 38 10.91 -29.41 14.10
C GLN A 38 10.49 -30.39 15.20
N ARG A 39 11.41 -31.26 15.65
CA ARG A 39 11.15 -32.20 16.74
C ARG A 39 10.87 -31.45 18.05
N GLU A 40 11.69 -30.44 18.35
CA GLU A 40 11.53 -29.61 19.53
C GLU A 40 10.17 -28.88 19.55
N ILE A 41 9.72 -28.36 18.41
CA ILE A 41 8.38 -27.75 18.32
C ILE A 41 7.29 -28.79 18.57
N LEU A 42 7.42 -29.98 17.96
CA LEU A 42 6.42 -31.04 18.09
C LEU A 42 6.31 -31.61 19.50
N THR A 43 7.37 -31.53 20.32
CA THR A 43 7.34 -31.95 21.73
C THR A 43 6.70 -30.91 22.66
N GLN A 44 6.55 -29.65 22.24
CA GLN A 44 5.90 -28.59 23.02
C GLN A 44 4.37 -28.60 22.93
N ALA A 45 3.76 -29.79 22.94
CA ALA A 45 2.31 -29.99 22.82
C ALA A 45 1.70 -29.32 21.56
N PHE A 46 2.49 -29.05 20.52
CA PHE A 46 2.05 -28.37 19.30
C PHE A 46 0.90 -29.11 18.60
N MET A 47 0.86 -30.44 18.69
CA MET A 47 -0.24 -31.24 18.15
C MET A 47 -1.35 -31.50 19.18
N ASP A 48 -1.12 -31.16 20.44
CA ASP A 48 -1.96 -31.60 21.56
C ASP A 48 -2.94 -30.56 22.07
N ASN A 49 -2.70 -29.27 21.78
CA ASN A 49 -3.53 -28.16 22.21
C ASN A 49 -4.00 -27.29 21.03
N ASP A 50 -4.99 -26.43 21.30
CA ASP A 50 -5.52 -25.45 20.35
C ASP A 50 -4.92 -24.06 20.54
N PHE A 51 -3.77 -23.94 21.21
CA PHE A 51 -3.11 -22.65 21.39
C PHE A 51 -2.61 -22.11 20.06
N ASN A 52 -2.57 -20.79 19.97
CA ASN A 52 -1.88 -20.10 18.89
C ASN A 52 -0.37 -20.26 19.09
N PHE A 53 0.40 -20.24 18.01
CA PHE A 53 1.87 -20.33 18.06
C PHE A 53 2.48 -19.24 17.20
N LEU A 54 3.57 -18.63 17.69
CA LEU A 54 4.45 -17.79 16.89
C LEU A 54 5.84 -18.41 16.85
N ILE A 55 6.16 -19.02 15.72
CA ILE A 55 7.39 -19.77 15.48
C ILE A 55 8.37 -18.89 14.71
N SER A 56 9.39 -18.41 15.42
CA SER A 56 10.48 -17.61 14.86
C SER A 56 11.72 -18.47 14.66
N THR A 57 12.03 -18.78 13.40
CA THR A 57 13.18 -19.61 13.04
C THR A 57 13.85 -19.08 11.78
N PRO A 58 15.16 -19.34 11.56
CA PRO A 58 15.83 -18.98 10.32
C PRO A 58 15.13 -19.57 9.06
N PRO A 59 15.34 -18.98 7.87
CA PRO A 59 14.85 -19.55 6.62
C PRO A 59 15.38 -20.98 6.37
N GLY A 60 14.64 -21.79 5.62
CA GLY A 60 15.09 -23.13 5.22
C GLY A 60 15.05 -24.22 6.30
N THR A 61 14.41 -23.95 7.44
CA THR A 61 14.33 -24.84 8.62
C THR A 61 13.07 -25.73 8.65
N GLY A 62 12.38 -25.87 7.51
CA GLY A 62 11.26 -26.81 7.35
C GLY A 62 9.91 -26.33 7.93
N LYS A 63 9.65 -25.01 7.95
CA LYS A 63 8.40 -24.42 8.46
C LYS A 63 7.15 -24.92 7.74
N SER A 64 7.24 -25.17 6.43
CA SER A 64 6.12 -25.62 5.60
C SER A 64 5.53 -26.96 6.05
N LEU A 65 6.36 -27.90 6.53
CA LEU A 65 5.88 -29.16 7.09
C LEU A 65 5.06 -28.93 8.38
N LEU A 66 5.56 -28.09 9.29
CA LEU A 66 4.84 -27.76 10.53
C LEU A 66 3.51 -27.04 10.24
N ALA A 67 3.50 -26.14 9.24
CA ALA A 67 2.29 -25.48 8.78
C ALA A 67 1.26 -26.49 8.29
N PHE A 68 1.69 -27.45 7.46
CA PHE A 68 0.82 -28.51 6.97
C PHE A 68 0.27 -29.39 8.11
N LEU A 69 1.11 -29.80 9.07
CA LEU A 69 0.68 -30.62 10.21
C LEU A 69 -0.38 -29.91 11.06
N ALA A 70 -0.22 -28.61 11.32
CA ALA A 70 -1.23 -27.81 12.02
C ALA A 70 -2.57 -27.76 11.25
N MET A 71 -2.52 -27.60 9.92
CA MET A 71 -3.70 -27.61 9.07
C MET A 71 -4.37 -28.99 9.01
N ALA A 72 -3.58 -30.06 8.88
CA ALA A 72 -4.05 -31.44 8.88
C ALA A 72 -4.83 -31.78 10.16
N ARG A 73 -4.37 -31.28 11.32
CA ARG A 73 -5.07 -31.43 12.59
C ARG A 73 -6.47 -30.77 12.58
N ALA A 74 -6.61 -29.58 11.99
CA ALA A 74 -7.94 -28.96 11.85
C ALA A 74 -8.86 -29.78 10.93
N TYR A 75 -8.31 -30.33 9.85
CA TYR A 75 -9.06 -31.19 8.93
C TYR A 75 -9.60 -32.45 9.61
N THR A 76 -8.81 -33.12 10.45
CA THR A 76 -9.27 -34.33 11.17
C THR A 76 -10.40 -34.01 12.15
N GLN A 77 -10.43 -32.80 12.70
CA GLN A 77 -11.54 -32.26 13.50
C GLN A 77 -12.79 -31.93 12.66
N GLY A 78 -12.73 -32.03 11.33
CA GLY A 78 -13.82 -31.69 10.41
C GLY A 78 -13.94 -30.21 10.10
N LEU A 79 -12.88 -29.44 10.36
CA LEU A 79 -12.80 -28.01 10.11
C LEU A 79 -11.97 -27.74 8.86
N LYS A 80 -12.19 -26.58 8.25
CA LYS A 80 -11.38 -26.10 7.12
C LYS A 80 -10.04 -25.55 7.62
N ALA A 81 -9.01 -25.59 6.79
CA ALA A 81 -7.69 -25.06 7.09
C ALA A 81 -7.19 -24.10 6.01
N ILE A 82 -6.55 -23.01 6.42
CA ILE A 82 -6.03 -21.99 5.52
C ILE A 82 -4.51 -21.89 5.67
N TYR A 83 -3.79 -21.96 4.54
CA TYR A 83 -2.41 -21.50 4.45
C TYR A 83 -2.39 -20.09 3.88
N LEU A 84 -1.75 -19.17 4.58
CA LEU A 84 -1.76 -17.75 4.29
C LEU A 84 -0.33 -17.28 4.05
N THR A 85 -0.07 -16.67 2.90
CA THR A 85 1.28 -16.21 2.51
C THR A 85 1.22 -14.84 1.82
N PRO A 86 2.25 -14.00 1.91
CA PRO A 86 2.22 -12.68 1.27
C PRO A 86 2.41 -12.70 -0.25
N LEU A 87 3.08 -13.72 -0.78
CA LEU A 87 3.50 -13.75 -2.18
C LEU A 87 2.78 -14.83 -2.97
N LYS A 88 2.26 -14.43 -4.14
CA LYS A 88 1.65 -15.35 -5.11
C LYS A 88 2.63 -16.42 -5.62
N SER A 89 3.92 -16.09 -5.73
CA SER A 89 4.95 -17.02 -6.18
C SER A 89 5.15 -18.21 -5.24
N ILE A 90 4.88 -18.04 -3.94
CA ILE A 90 4.99 -19.11 -2.94
C ILE A 90 3.85 -20.12 -3.10
N ILE A 91 2.68 -19.68 -3.56
CA ILE A 91 1.47 -20.51 -3.64
C ILE A 91 1.63 -21.68 -4.61
N SER A 92 2.29 -21.49 -5.76
CA SER A 92 2.48 -22.59 -6.72
C SER A 92 3.39 -23.69 -6.15
N GLU A 93 4.46 -23.30 -5.45
CA GLU A 93 5.35 -24.23 -4.72
C GLU A 93 4.57 -25.00 -3.65
N LYS A 94 3.82 -24.28 -2.80
CA LYS A 94 3.05 -24.90 -1.71
C LYS A 94 1.87 -25.73 -2.20
N LYS A 95 1.27 -25.40 -3.35
CA LYS A 95 0.26 -26.24 -3.99
C LYS A 95 0.85 -27.60 -4.32
N CYS A 96 2.02 -27.65 -4.96
CA CYS A 96 2.68 -28.90 -5.31
C CYS A 96 3.05 -29.71 -4.06
N GLU A 97 3.68 -29.05 -3.09
CA GLU A 97 4.13 -29.67 -1.83
C GLU A 97 2.95 -30.24 -1.02
N PHE A 98 1.92 -29.45 -0.77
CA PHE A 98 0.77 -29.89 0.03
C PHE A 98 -0.12 -30.87 -0.72
N SER A 99 -0.23 -30.79 -2.05
CA SER A 99 -0.94 -31.82 -2.82
C SER A 99 -0.30 -33.19 -2.63
N LYS A 100 1.04 -33.25 -2.61
CA LYS A 100 1.77 -34.50 -2.30
C LYS A 100 1.44 -34.99 -0.90
N TYR A 101 1.47 -34.12 0.11
CA TYR A 101 1.18 -34.50 1.49
C TYR A 101 -0.27 -34.98 1.67
N LEU A 102 -1.23 -34.30 1.04
CA LEU A 102 -2.64 -34.69 1.05
C LEU A 102 -2.85 -36.04 0.35
N SER A 103 -2.20 -36.30 -0.78
CA SER A 103 -2.31 -37.61 -1.45
C SER A 103 -1.85 -38.80 -0.60
N ILE A 104 -0.98 -38.56 0.39
CA ILE A 104 -0.48 -39.58 1.32
C ILE A 104 -1.45 -39.75 2.50
N LEU A 105 -1.93 -38.66 3.09
CA LEU A 105 -2.71 -38.71 4.34
C LEU A 105 -4.23 -38.67 4.14
N PHE A 106 -4.71 -37.86 3.19
CA PHE A 106 -6.13 -37.55 2.95
C PHE A 106 -6.43 -37.45 1.44
N PRO A 107 -6.44 -38.56 0.69
CA PRO A 107 -6.67 -38.55 -0.75
C PRO A 107 -8.00 -37.92 -1.20
N GLU A 108 -8.99 -37.88 -0.31
CA GLU A 108 -10.31 -37.30 -0.50
C GLU A 108 -10.40 -35.78 -0.22
N ALA A 109 -9.34 -35.18 0.32
CA ALA A 109 -9.35 -33.76 0.70
C ALA A 109 -9.19 -32.85 -0.53
N HIS A 110 -9.97 -31.77 -0.57
CA HIS A 110 -9.93 -30.81 -1.66
C HIS A 110 -9.03 -29.62 -1.32
N LEU A 111 -8.00 -29.40 -2.14
CA LEU A 111 -7.07 -28.26 -2.04
C LEU A 111 -7.40 -27.20 -3.11
N GLY A 112 -7.71 -25.98 -2.68
CA GLY A 112 -8.03 -24.87 -3.57
C GLY A 112 -7.03 -23.72 -3.47
N VAL A 113 -6.72 -23.09 -4.60
CA VAL A 113 -5.93 -21.85 -4.65
C VAL A 113 -6.81 -20.63 -4.86
N PHE A 114 -6.63 -19.65 -3.99
CA PHE A 114 -7.39 -18.41 -3.98
C PHE A 114 -6.44 -17.21 -3.87
N THR A 115 -6.32 -16.47 -4.95
CA THR A 115 -5.54 -15.22 -5.03
C THR A 115 -6.37 -14.13 -5.69
N GLY A 116 -5.80 -12.95 -5.91
CA GLY A 116 -6.44 -11.90 -6.71
C GLY A 116 -6.59 -12.23 -8.21
N GLU A 117 -5.91 -13.26 -8.73
CA GLU A 117 -5.93 -13.62 -10.16
C GLU A 117 -6.47 -15.03 -10.40
N GLN A 118 -5.93 -16.00 -9.66
CA GLN A 118 -6.40 -17.38 -9.66
C GLN A 118 -7.48 -17.57 -8.60
N ASN A 119 -8.61 -18.16 -8.99
CA ASN A 119 -9.68 -18.55 -8.09
C ASN A 119 -10.22 -19.91 -8.56
N ASP A 120 -9.87 -20.98 -7.85
CA ASP A 120 -10.17 -22.37 -8.24
C ASP A 120 -11.67 -22.73 -8.08
N GLY A 121 -12.52 -21.85 -7.51
CA GLY A 121 -13.96 -22.10 -7.39
C GLY A 121 -14.62 -21.27 -6.28
N ASN A 122 -15.60 -21.86 -5.60
CA ASN A 122 -16.13 -21.28 -4.36
C ASN A 122 -15.31 -21.78 -3.16
N GLU A 123 -14.89 -20.90 -2.26
CA GLU A 123 -14.13 -21.25 -1.06
C GLU A 123 -14.85 -22.32 -0.19
N ARG A 124 -16.17 -22.39 -0.28
CA ARG A 124 -17.01 -23.39 0.40
C ARG A 124 -16.68 -24.83 0.04
N ASP A 125 -16.25 -25.08 -1.19
CA ASP A 125 -16.11 -26.42 -1.76
C ASP A 125 -14.77 -27.09 -1.41
N PHE A 126 -13.86 -26.36 -0.74
CA PHE A 126 -12.50 -26.83 -0.46
C PHE A 126 -12.23 -26.99 1.04
N ASP A 127 -11.45 -28.00 1.39
CA ASP A 127 -11.07 -28.32 2.77
C ASP A 127 -9.82 -27.57 3.20
N PHE A 128 -8.86 -27.47 2.29
CA PHE A 128 -7.61 -26.73 2.43
C PHE A 128 -7.59 -25.57 1.44
N LEU A 129 -7.32 -24.36 1.93
CA LEU A 129 -7.29 -23.14 1.12
C LEU A 129 -5.91 -22.50 1.15
N LEU A 130 -5.28 -22.34 -0.01
CA LEU A 130 -4.06 -21.55 -0.16
C LEU A 130 -4.43 -20.13 -0.56
N MET A 131 -4.14 -19.16 0.30
CA MET A 131 -4.57 -17.77 0.13
C MET A 131 -3.42 -16.77 0.25
N THR A 132 -3.54 -15.63 -0.44
CA THR A 132 -2.75 -14.44 -0.11
C THR A 132 -3.39 -13.63 1.02
N TYR A 133 -2.62 -12.76 1.68
CA TYR A 133 -3.11 -11.83 2.71
C TYR A 133 -4.32 -11.04 2.22
N GLU A 134 -4.23 -10.47 1.02
CA GLU A 134 -5.29 -9.65 0.43
C GLU A 134 -6.54 -10.47 0.09
N LYS A 135 -6.37 -11.73 -0.32
CA LYS A 135 -7.52 -12.57 -0.66
C LYS A 135 -8.33 -12.94 0.58
N LEU A 136 -7.68 -13.38 1.67
CA LEU A 136 -8.38 -13.66 2.92
C LEU A 136 -9.00 -12.39 3.49
N ASP A 137 -8.27 -11.27 3.49
CA ASP A 137 -8.81 -9.97 3.90
C ASP A 137 -10.07 -9.61 3.10
N SER A 138 -10.08 -9.83 1.79
CA SER A 138 -11.24 -9.53 0.92
C SER A 138 -12.47 -10.36 1.29
N CYS A 139 -12.26 -11.60 1.75
CA CYS A 139 -13.33 -12.45 2.25
C CYS A 139 -13.87 -11.94 3.60
N ILE A 140 -12.98 -11.55 4.52
CA ILE A 140 -13.37 -11.04 5.85
C ILE A 140 -14.03 -9.67 5.78
N ARG A 141 -13.63 -8.78 4.87
CA ARG A 141 -14.35 -7.52 4.64
C ARG A 141 -15.80 -7.75 4.20
N ARG A 142 -16.08 -8.88 3.55
CA ARG A 142 -17.43 -9.37 3.19
C ARG A 142 -17.93 -10.43 4.17
N LEU A 143 -17.69 -10.24 5.47
CA LEU A 143 -17.95 -11.26 6.48
C LEU A 143 -19.37 -11.83 6.37
N SER A 144 -20.41 -10.99 6.25
CA SER A 144 -21.79 -11.46 6.18
C SER A 144 -22.05 -12.46 5.03
N ALA A 145 -21.37 -12.30 3.89
CA ALA A 145 -21.51 -13.19 2.74
C ALA A 145 -20.64 -14.47 2.82
N ASN A 146 -19.64 -14.46 3.71
CA ASN A 146 -18.63 -15.53 3.86
C ASN A 146 -18.66 -16.20 5.24
N PHE A 147 -19.53 -15.76 6.14
CA PHE A 147 -19.56 -16.21 7.53
C PHE A 147 -19.87 -17.71 7.63
N ASP A 148 -20.69 -18.22 6.71
CA ASP A 148 -21.12 -19.61 6.67
C ASP A 148 -19.95 -20.60 6.56
N TRP A 149 -18.97 -20.31 5.69
CA TRP A 149 -17.79 -21.17 5.55
C TRP A 149 -16.65 -20.74 6.48
N PHE A 150 -16.48 -19.43 6.71
CA PHE A 150 -15.39 -18.91 7.53
C PHE A 150 -15.53 -19.31 9.00
N SER A 151 -16.76 -19.41 9.51
CA SER A 151 -17.03 -19.91 10.87
C SER A 151 -16.66 -21.38 11.06
N ASN A 152 -16.44 -22.14 9.97
CA ASN A 152 -15.97 -23.53 9.99
C ASN A 152 -14.46 -23.66 9.77
N VAL A 153 -13.70 -22.56 9.78
CA VAL A 153 -12.23 -22.58 9.71
C VAL A 153 -11.66 -22.86 11.11
N GLY A 154 -10.86 -23.91 11.23
CA GLY A 154 -10.24 -24.35 12.48
C GLY A 154 -8.79 -23.93 12.64
N CYS A 155 -8.05 -23.73 11.55
CA CYS A 155 -6.64 -23.33 11.58
C CYS A 155 -6.29 -22.37 10.44
N ILE A 156 -5.49 -21.36 10.76
CA ILE A 156 -4.84 -20.48 9.79
C ILE A 156 -3.33 -20.52 10.05
N ALA A 157 -2.60 -21.15 9.15
CA ALA A 157 -1.14 -21.14 9.13
C ALA A 157 -0.65 -19.93 8.35
N ILE A 158 0.07 -19.00 9.00
CA ILE A 158 0.50 -17.73 8.42
C ILE A 158 2.00 -17.76 8.21
N ASP A 159 2.44 -17.76 6.97
CA ASP A 159 3.85 -17.76 6.59
C ASP A 159 4.38 -16.33 6.42
N GLU A 160 5.66 -16.12 6.71
CA GLU A 160 6.33 -14.81 6.62
C GLU A 160 5.64 -13.70 7.46
N PHE A 161 5.27 -14.05 8.69
CA PHE A 161 4.51 -13.18 9.59
C PHE A 161 5.19 -11.84 9.90
N HIS A 162 6.54 -11.76 9.90
CA HIS A 162 7.26 -10.51 10.14
C HIS A 162 6.87 -9.38 9.18
N GLN A 163 6.30 -9.68 8.00
CA GLN A 163 5.76 -8.66 7.10
C GLN A 163 4.60 -7.84 7.67
N ILE A 164 4.12 -8.17 8.87
CA ILE A 164 3.21 -7.33 9.65
C ILE A 164 3.75 -5.91 9.90
N ASP A 165 5.07 -5.70 9.81
CA ASP A 165 5.68 -4.37 9.94
C ASP A 165 5.74 -3.56 8.63
N GLU A 166 5.30 -4.11 7.50
CA GLU A 166 5.21 -3.35 6.25
C GLU A 166 4.11 -2.28 6.36
N ASN A 167 4.39 -1.06 5.86
CA ASN A 167 3.51 0.11 6.03
C ASN A 167 2.03 -0.18 5.68
N ILE A 168 1.72 -0.59 4.45
CA ILE A 168 0.32 -0.77 4.02
C ILE A 168 -0.16 -2.20 4.23
N ARG A 169 0.61 -3.19 3.76
CA ARG A 169 0.22 -4.60 3.84
C ARG A 169 0.23 -5.12 5.27
N GLY A 170 1.23 -4.71 6.06
CA GLY A 170 1.34 -5.09 7.46
C GLY A 170 0.20 -4.53 8.30
N ALA A 171 -0.18 -3.27 8.11
CA ALA A 171 -1.36 -2.70 8.77
C ALA A 171 -2.67 -3.43 8.42
N ARG A 172 -2.80 -3.91 7.17
CA ARG A 172 -3.94 -4.72 6.74
C ARG A 172 -3.92 -6.12 7.34
N LEU A 173 -2.74 -6.75 7.46
CA LEU A 173 -2.59 -8.03 8.15
C LEU A 173 -2.94 -7.92 9.64
N GLU A 174 -2.41 -6.90 10.33
CA GLU A 174 -2.74 -6.63 11.73
C GLU A 174 -4.25 -6.45 11.93
N GLY A 175 -4.88 -5.62 11.09
CA GLY A 175 -6.32 -5.41 11.11
C GLY A 175 -7.13 -6.66 10.76
N LEU A 176 -6.66 -7.47 9.82
CA LEU A 176 -7.26 -8.77 9.49
C LEU A 176 -7.25 -9.69 10.71
N LEU A 177 -6.11 -9.85 11.38
CA LEU A 177 -5.97 -10.70 12.56
C LEU A 177 -6.80 -10.19 13.73
N THR A 178 -6.84 -8.86 13.91
CA THR A 178 -7.72 -8.21 14.88
C THR A 178 -9.18 -8.60 14.62
N ARG A 179 -9.67 -8.50 13.38
CA ARG A 179 -11.04 -8.91 13.03
C ARG A 179 -11.27 -10.41 13.20
N ILE A 180 -10.33 -11.25 12.76
CA ILE A 180 -10.43 -12.72 12.91
C ILE A 180 -10.60 -13.10 14.39
N SER A 181 -9.81 -12.51 15.29
CA SER A 181 -9.90 -12.76 16.74
C SER A 181 -11.29 -12.43 17.32
N ARG A 182 -12.04 -11.53 16.66
CA ARG A 182 -13.39 -11.13 17.06
C ARG A 182 -14.49 -11.95 16.39
N CYS A 183 -14.29 -12.35 15.13
CA CYS A 183 -15.30 -13.06 14.33
C CYS A 183 -15.29 -14.57 14.56
N ASN A 184 -14.13 -15.16 14.77
CA ASN A 184 -13.95 -16.58 15.05
C ASN A 184 -12.85 -16.76 16.11
N PRO A 185 -13.17 -16.55 17.40
CA PRO A 185 -12.17 -16.62 18.48
C PRO A 185 -11.63 -18.04 18.73
N PHE A 186 -12.22 -19.07 18.12
CA PHE A 186 -11.79 -20.46 18.25
C PHE A 186 -10.82 -20.89 17.15
N VAL A 187 -10.54 -20.03 16.17
CA VAL A 187 -9.57 -20.36 15.12
C VAL A 187 -8.17 -20.39 15.70
N ARG A 188 -7.44 -21.47 15.40
CA ARG A 188 -6.04 -21.60 15.77
C ARG A 188 -5.16 -20.85 14.78
N LEU A 189 -4.34 -19.93 15.27
CA LEU A 189 -3.34 -19.20 14.48
C LEU A 189 -1.96 -19.83 14.68
N VAL A 190 -1.33 -20.25 13.60
CA VAL A 190 0.06 -20.75 13.62
C VAL A 190 0.91 -19.88 12.71
N CYS A 191 1.63 -18.95 13.31
CA CYS A 191 2.42 -17.94 12.61
C CYS A 191 3.88 -18.39 12.49
N PHE A 192 4.42 -18.34 11.29
CA PHE A 192 5.80 -18.64 10.97
C PHE A 192 6.50 -17.36 10.55
N SER A 193 7.69 -17.12 11.10
CA SER A 193 8.47 -15.95 10.76
C SER A 193 9.95 -16.24 10.77
N ALA A 194 10.72 -15.43 10.02
CA ALA A 194 12.13 -15.22 10.30
C ALA A 194 12.34 -14.71 11.74
N THR A 195 13.60 -14.49 12.14
CA THR A 195 13.93 -14.00 13.48
C THR A 195 13.20 -12.69 13.80
N ILE A 196 12.44 -12.68 14.91
CA ILE A 196 11.72 -11.52 15.46
C ILE A 196 12.35 -11.19 16.82
N PRO A 197 13.03 -10.05 16.99
CA PRO A 197 13.66 -9.70 18.27
C PRO A 197 12.64 -9.54 19.41
N ASN A 198 11.58 -8.77 19.19
CA ASN A 198 10.48 -8.53 20.14
C ASN A 198 9.43 -9.66 20.12
N LEU A 199 9.87 -10.92 20.07
CA LEU A 199 9.01 -12.10 19.90
C LEU A 199 7.86 -12.18 20.93
N TYR A 200 8.16 -11.91 22.20
CA TYR A 200 7.18 -11.99 23.29
C TYR A 200 6.08 -10.93 23.15
N GLU A 201 6.44 -9.70 22.79
CA GLU A 201 5.47 -8.62 22.56
C GLU A 201 4.51 -8.98 21.42
N VAL A 202 5.04 -9.46 20.30
CA VAL A 202 4.23 -9.88 19.15
C VAL A 202 3.37 -11.11 19.48
N SER A 203 3.89 -12.04 20.29
CA SER A 203 3.16 -13.22 20.75
C SER A 203 1.99 -12.84 21.65
N ASN A 204 2.14 -11.82 22.50
CA ASN A 204 1.05 -11.30 23.33
C ASN A 204 -0.10 -10.74 22.48
N PHE A 205 0.20 -10.03 21.38
CA PHE A 205 -0.81 -9.57 20.44
C PHE A 205 -1.62 -10.74 19.83
N LEU A 206 -0.95 -11.85 19.50
CA LEU A 206 -1.61 -13.04 18.93
C LEU A 206 -2.25 -13.96 19.98
N ASN A 207 -2.04 -13.69 21.28
CA ASN A 207 -2.28 -14.65 22.37
C ASN A 207 -1.67 -16.03 22.04
N ALA A 208 -0.40 -16.02 21.63
CA ALA A 208 0.31 -17.17 21.10
C ALA A 208 1.47 -17.61 21.99
N VAL A 209 1.79 -18.90 21.93
CA VAL A 209 3.01 -19.46 22.52
C VAL A 209 4.20 -19.07 21.63
N PRO A 210 5.19 -18.32 22.15
CA PRO A 210 6.40 -18.00 21.40
C PRO A 210 7.30 -19.24 21.31
N PHE A 211 7.84 -19.51 20.12
CA PHE A 211 8.91 -20.47 19.93
C PHE A 211 10.04 -19.84 19.12
N THR A 212 11.28 -20.06 19.54
CA THR A 212 12.46 -19.63 18.81
C THR A 212 13.48 -20.75 18.70
N SER A 213 14.19 -20.82 17.57
CA SER A 213 15.34 -21.71 17.41
C SER A 213 16.39 -21.05 16.54
N SER A 214 17.65 -21.15 16.95
CA SER A 214 18.81 -20.70 16.19
C SER A 214 19.34 -21.76 15.22
N TRP A 215 18.73 -22.95 15.19
CA TRP A 215 19.18 -24.05 14.34
C TRP A 215 19.06 -23.68 12.86
N VAL A 216 20.12 -23.97 12.11
CA VAL A 216 20.20 -23.80 10.65
C VAL A 216 20.70 -25.08 10.01
N ARG A 217 20.26 -25.34 8.78
CA ARG A 217 20.71 -26.52 8.02
C ARG A 217 22.16 -26.40 7.57
N ILE A 218 22.59 -25.17 7.25
CA ILE A 218 23.96 -24.83 6.84
C ILE A 218 24.34 -23.54 7.55
N SER A 219 25.52 -23.48 8.15
CA SER A 219 26.05 -22.26 8.74
C SER A 219 26.46 -21.27 7.65
N VAL A 220 26.28 -19.98 7.91
CA VAL A 220 26.65 -18.92 6.96
C VAL A 220 27.72 -18.04 7.58
N ASN A 221 28.91 -18.04 6.98
CA ASN A 221 29.99 -17.12 7.31
C ASN A 221 29.71 -15.75 6.69
N ARG A 222 29.46 -14.74 7.53
CA ARG A 222 29.12 -13.38 7.11
C ARG A 222 30.35 -12.48 7.18
N LYS A 223 30.64 -11.77 6.09
CA LYS A 223 31.78 -10.85 5.95
C LYS A 223 31.28 -9.48 5.52
N ILE A 224 31.92 -8.43 6.05
CA ILE A 224 31.72 -7.06 5.57
C ILE A 224 32.98 -6.63 4.85
N ARG A 225 32.83 -6.17 3.61
CA ARG A 225 33.91 -5.56 2.82
C ARG A 225 33.61 -4.07 2.69
N LEU A 226 34.55 -3.26 3.16
CA LEU A 226 34.43 -1.81 3.06
C LEU A 226 34.88 -1.34 1.69
N PHE A 227 34.30 -0.25 1.20
CA PHE A 227 34.73 0.44 -0.02
C PHE A 227 34.65 1.96 0.17
N GLU A 228 35.52 2.70 -0.52
CA GLU A 228 35.54 4.17 -0.51
C GLU A 228 34.85 4.75 -1.74
N ASN A 229 34.89 4.06 -2.87
CA ASN A 229 34.33 4.54 -4.14
C ASN A 229 33.72 3.41 -4.97
N VAL A 230 33.01 3.79 -6.04
CA VAL A 230 32.27 2.86 -6.90
C VAL A 230 33.21 1.89 -7.63
N THR A 231 34.37 2.37 -8.09
CA THR A 231 35.35 1.54 -8.80
C THR A 231 35.89 0.44 -7.90
N GLU A 232 36.27 0.77 -6.67
CA GLU A 232 36.72 -0.20 -5.67
C GLU A 232 35.61 -1.22 -5.36
N LYS A 233 34.38 -0.76 -5.20
CA LYS A 233 33.21 -1.62 -4.96
C LYS A 233 33.02 -2.66 -6.08
N GLU A 234 33.17 -2.25 -7.34
CA GLU A 234 33.11 -3.12 -8.50
C GLU A 234 34.28 -4.11 -8.57
N MET A 235 35.50 -3.68 -8.24
CA MET A 235 36.66 -4.57 -8.16
C MET A 235 36.46 -5.66 -7.11
N ILE A 236 35.98 -5.31 -5.91
CA ILE A 236 35.68 -6.27 -4.83
C ILE A 236 34.61 -7.27 -5.29
N LEU A 237 33.57 -6.82 -6.00
CA LEU A 237 32.53 -7.69 -6.54
C LEU A 237 33.13 -8.76 -7.47
N ILE A 238 33.96 -8.36 -8.43
CA ILE A 238 34.57 -9.29 -9.39
C ILE A 238 35.54 -10.25 -8.71
N GLU A 239 36.33 -9.78 -7.73
CA GLU A 239 37.25 -10.60 -6.93
C GLU A 239 36.49 -11.73 -6.20
N GLU A 240 35.42 -11.38 -5.46
CA GLU A 240 34.63 -12.35 -4.69
C GLU A 240 33.91 -13.37 -5.59
N ILE A 241 33.44 -12.94 -6.76
CA ILE A 241 32.83 -13.82 -7.76
C ILE A 241 33.87 -14.80 -8.32
N ARG A 242 35.03 -14.30 -8.80
CA ARG A 242 36.08 -15.14 -9.39
C ARG A 242 36.55 -16.21 -8.43
N LYS A 243 36.84 -15.83 -7.18
CA LYS A 243 37.25 -16.77 -6.14
C LYS A 243 36.25 -17.91 -5.98
N THR A 244 34.95 -17.58 -5.91
CA THR A 244 33.90 -18.58 -5.70
C THR A 244 33.70 -19.50 -6.90
N ILE A 245 33.82 -18.97 -8.12
CA ILE A 245 33.71 -19.77 -9.35
C ILE A 245 34.89 -20.73 -9.51
N CYS A 246 36.12 -20.28 -9.19
CA CYS A 246 37.30 -21.16 -9.21
C CYS A 246 37.16 -22.37 -8.27
N GLU A 247 36.35 -22.23 -7.20
CA GLU A 247 36.01 -23.31 -6.27
C GLU A 247 34.80 -24.16 -6.71
N GLY A 248 34.27 -23.96 -7.93
CA GLY A 248 33.08 -24.67 -8.45
C GLY A 248 31.76 -24.21 -7.81
N GLY A 249 31.75 -23.03 -7.19
CA GLY A 249 30.58 -22.45 -6.54
C GLY A 249 29.71 -21.60 -7.46
N LYS A 250 28.43 -21.48 -7.10
CA LYS A 250 27.50 -20.49 -7.68
C LYS A 250 27.43 -19.24 -6.79
N VAL A 251 27.20 -18.09 -7.40
CA VAL A 251 27.11 -16.78 -6.71
C VAL A 251 25.78 -16.11 -6.99
N LEU A 252 25.13 -15.63 -5.93
CA LEU A 252 23.93 -14.80 -6.01
C LEU A 252 24.28 -13.37 -5.54
N VAL A 253 24.08 -12.37 -6.40
CA VAL A 253 24.38 -10.96 -6.10
C VAL A 253 23.08 -10.19 -5.94
N PHE A 254 22.86 -9.56 -4.79
CA PHE A 254 21.69 -8.72 -4.52
C PHE A 254 21.99 -7.24 -4.74
N VAL A 255 21.13 -6.59 -5.51
CA VAL A 255 21.12 -5.15 -5.80
C VAL A 255 19.74 -4.55 -5.52
N ASN A 256 19.64 -3.22 -5.45
CA ASN A 256 18.39 -2.54 -5.07
C ASN A 256 17.63 -1.91 -6.26
N SER A 257 18.17 -1.96 -7.49
CA SER A 257 17.47 -1.47 -8.69
C SER A 257 17.60 -2.41 -9.88
N ARG A 258 16.61 -2.37 -10.77
CA ARG A 258 16.59 -3.16 -12.02
C ARG A 258 17.75 -2.77 -12.93
N ARG A 259 17.92 -1.46 -13.14
CA ARG A 259 19.01 -0.89 -13.94
C ARG A 259 20.39 -1.35 -13.45
N ARG A 260 20.63 -1.31 -12.14
CA ARG A 260 21.89 -1.79 -11.57
C ARG A 260 22.08 -3.29 -11.75
N SER A 261 20.99 -4.06 -11.69
CA SER A 261 21.04 -5.51 -11.94
C SER A 261 21.51 -5.82 -13.37
N GLU A 262 21.05 -5.05 -14.34
CA GLU A 262 21.44 -5.17 -15.76
C GLU A 262 22.88 -4.67 -15.98
N GLU A 263 23.24 -3.50 -15.44
CA GLU A 263 24.57 -2.89 -15.54
C GLU A 263 25.66 -3.79 -14.94
N LEU A 264 25.46 -4.30 -13.73
CA LEU A 264 26.44 -5.20 -13.10
C LEU A 264 26.50 -6.55 -13.81
N CYS A 265 25.38 -7.09 -14.31
CA CYS A 265 25.41 -8.30 -15.10
C CYS A 265 26.25 -8.12 -16.38
N LYS A 266 26.17 -6.95 -17.02
CA LYS A 266 27.01 -6.60 -18.18
C LYS A 266 28.49 -6.49 -17.77
N LEU A 267 28.79 -5.77 -16.70
CA LEU A 267 30.15 -5.63 -16.15
C LEU A 267 30.79 -7.00 -15.84
N ILE A 268 30.04 -7.91 -15.21
CA ILE A 268 30.51 -9.26 -14.88
C ILE A 268 30.83 -10.06 -16.15
N ARG A 269 29.98 -9.95 -17.19
CA ARG A 269 30.22 -10.60 -18.50
C ARG A 269 31.44 -10.05 -19.22
N GLU A 270 31.63 -8.72 -19.21
CA GLU A 270 32.81 -8.06 -19.78
C GLU A 270 34.11 -8.50 -19.09
N ASN A 271 34.03 -8.93 -17.83
CA ASN A 271 35.14 -9.53 -17.08
C ASN A 271 35.33 -11.04 -17.32
N GLY A 272 34.66 -11.61 -18.32
CA GLY A 272 34.81 -12.99 -18.77
C GLY A 272 34.00 -14.04 -17.98
N LEU A 273 32.98 -13.62 -17.22
CA LEU A 273 32.22 -14.49 -16.32
C LEU A 273 30.78 -14.67 -16.79
N GLY A 274 30.28 -15.91 -16.74
CA GLY A 274 28.88 -16.22 -17.06
C GLY A 274 27.93 -15.62 -16.02
N CYS A 275 27.04 -14.72 -16.45
CA CYS A 275 26.12 -14.03 -15.57
C CYS A 275 24.74 -13.84 -16.20
N LEU A 276 23.68 -13.93 -15.39
CA LEU A 276 22.31 -13.53 -15.73
C LEU A 276 21.83 -12.47 -14.73
N HIS A 277 20.72 -11.80 -15.05
CA HIS A 277 20.04 -10.89 -14.12
C HIS A 277 18.58 -11.30 -13.92
N HIS A 278 18.02 -10.99 -12.76
CA HIS A 278 16.65 -11.32 -12.40
C HIS A 278 15.98 -10.20 -11.60
N HIS A 279 14.91 -9.63 -12.14
CA HIS A 279 14.12 -8.61 -11.45
C HIS A 279 12.67 -8.55 -11.94
N ALA A 280 11.82 -7.79 -11.26
CA ALA A 280 10.39 -7.66 -11.58
C ALA A 280 10.11 -7.04 -12.97
N GLY A 281 11.11 -6.39 -13.57
CA GLY A 281 11.09 -5.91 -14.96
C GLY A 281 10.92 -7.01 -16.02
N LEU A 282 11.37 -8.23 -15.73
CA LEU A 282 11.36 -9.34 -16.68
C LEU A 282 9.99 -10.02 -16.74
N LYS A 283 9.61 -10.50 -17.93
CA LYS A 283 8.39 -11.28 -18.12
C LYS A 283 8.48 -12.59 -17.32
N HIS A 284 7.33 -13.13 -16.92
CA HIS A 284 7.29 -14.36 -16.12
C HIS A 284 8.04 -15.53 -16.79
N LYS A 285 7.91 -15.69 -18.11
CA LYS A 285 8.63 -16.74 -18.86
C LYS A 285 10.15 -16.56 -18.82
N GLU A 286 10.62 -15.32 -18.92
CA GLU A 286 12.05 -14.98 -18.86
C GLU A 286 12.60 -15.26 -17.46
N ARG A 287 11.88 -14.86 -16.40
CA ARG A 287 12.22 -15.18 -15.01
C ARG A 287 12.38 -16.68 -14.78
N MET A 288 11.39 -17.48 -15.21
CA MET A 288 11.49 -18.94 -15.10
C MET A 288 12.68 -19.53 -15.86
N SER A 289 13.01 -19.00 -17.04
CA SER A 289 14.19 -19.43 -17.81
C SER A 289 15.47 -19.15 -17.04
N VAL A 290 15.63 -17.93 -16.53
CA VAL A 290 16.81 -17.52 -15.74
C VAL A 290 16.94 -18.35 -14.46
N GLU A 291 15.85 -18.58 -13.73
CA GLU A 291 15.83 -19.41 -12.54
C GLU A 291 16.25 -20.86 -12.85
N ASN A 292 15.78 -21.43 -13.96
CA ASN A 292 16.13 -22.78 -14.39
C ASN A 292 17.61 -22.89 -14.80
N GLU A 293 18.12 -21.94 -15.58
CA GLU A 293 19.52 -21.90 -15.99
C GLU A 293 20.47 -21.81 -14.78
N PHE A 294 20.14 -20.98 -13.79
CA PHE A 294 20.90 -20.89 -12.56
C PHE A 294 20.78 -22.15 -11.69
N ARG A 295 19.59 -22.77 -11.64
CA ARG A 295 19.36 -24.02 -10.90
C ARG A 295 20.22 -25.15 -11.45
N LEU A 296 20.20 -25.35 -12.77
CA LEU A 296 20.97 -26.36 -13.49
C LEU A 296 22.49 -26.11 -13.47
N GLY A 297 22.92 -24.89 -13.16
CA GLY A 297 24.34 -24.53 -13.08
C GLY A 297 24.96 -24.12 -14.42
N ASN A 298 24.14 -23.90 -15.46
CA ASN A 298 24.61 -23.43 -16.77
C ASN A 298 25.21 -22.02 -16.69
N THR A 299 24.72 -21.20 -15.76
CA THR A 299 25.28 -19.88 -15.46
C THR A 299 25.70 -19.84 -13.98
N PRO A 300 26.98 -19.53 -13.68
CA PRO A 300 27.48 -19.56 -12.30
C PRO A 300 27.10 -18.32 -11.46
N VAL A 301 26.73 -17.20 -12.09
CA VAL A 301 26.37 -15.95 -11.41
C VAL A 301 24.96 -15.49 -11.75
N LEU A 302 24.21 -15.09 -10.73
CA LEU A 302 22.92 -14.43 -10.90
C LEU A 302 22.89 -13.13 -10.12
N VAL A 303 22.64 -12.01 -10.80
CA VAL A 303 22.38 -10.71 -10.16
C VAL A 303 20.87 -10.54 -10.02
N SER A 304 20.36 -10.22 -8.83
CA SER A 304 18.93 -10.04 -8.63
C SER A 304 18.59 -8.88 -7.71
N THR A 305 17.41 -8.31 -7.91
CA THR A 305 16.80 -7.45 -6.90
C THR A 305 16.20 -8.28 -5.76
N SER A 306 15.43 -7.68 -4.84
CA SER A 306 14.72 -8.39 -3.77
C SER A 306 13.74 -9.48 -4.25
N THR A 307 13.54 -9.65 -5.56
CA THR A 307 12.67 -10.69 -6.13
C THR A 307 13.05 -12.13 -5.78
N LEU A 308 14.31 -12.41 -5.45
CA LEU A 308 14.78 -13.73 -5.02
C LEU A 308 15.09 -13.79 -3.51
N GLU A 309 14.77 -12.73 -2.77
CA GLU A 309 14.94 -12.69 -1.31
C GLU A 309 14.00 -13.70 -0.64
N MET A 310 12.77 -13.81 -1.17
CA MET A 310 11.69 -14.65 -0.63
C MET A 310 11.08 -15.54 -1.72
N GLY A 311 10.64 -16.74 -1.33
CA GLY A 311 9.72 -17.55 -2.14
C GLY A 311 10.26 -18.26 -3.39
N VAL A 312 11.57 -18.28 -3.64
CA VAL A 312 12.18 -19.15 -4.68
C VAL A 312 13.38 -19.89 -4.10
N ASN A 313 13.42 -21.22 -4.24
CA ASN A 313 14.51 -22.04 -3.75
C ASN A 313 15.68 -22.10 -4.76
N LEU A 314 16.60 -21.14 -4.67
CA LEU A 314 17.84 -21.06 -5.47
C LEU A 314 19.07 -20.84 -4.57
N PRO A 315 19.55 -21.87 -3.85
CA PRO A 315 20.73 -21.74 -3.02
C PRO A 315 21.99 -21.56 -3.86
N ALA A 316 22.91 -20.73 -3.36
CA ALA A 316 24.22 -20.45 -3.95
C ALA A 316 25.31 -20.71 -2.92
N ARG A 317 26.54 -21.03 -3.33
CA ARG A 317 27.66 -21.17 -2.37
C ARG A 317 27.93 -19.84 -1.67
N LYS A 318 27.88 -18.74 -2.45
CA LYS A 318 28.07 -17.37 -1.97
C LYS A 318 26.90 -16.46 -2.30
N VAL A 319 26.57 -15.59 -1.36
CA VAL A 319 25.68 -14.44 -1.55
C VAL A 319 26.49 -13.15 -1.42
N ILE A 320 26.31 -12.20 -2.32
CA ILE A 320 26.92 -10.86 -2.24
C ILE A 320 25.80 -9.82 -2.17
N ASN A 321 25.68 -9.12 -1.06
CA ASN A 321 24.83 -7.96 -0.90
C ASN A 321 25.61 -6.74 -1.39
N TYR A 322 25.45 -6.43 -2.67
CA TYR A 322 26.19 -5.35 -3.32
C TYR A 322 25.70 -3.99 -2.84
N ASP A 323 24.40 -3.79 -2.65
CA ASP A 323 23.85 -2.54 -2.15
C ASP A 323 23.47 -2.60 -0.68
N SER A 324 23.94 -1.60 0.08
CA SER A 324 23.66 -1.42 1.51
C SER A 324 22.62 -0.33 1.80
N SER A 325 21.97 0.23 0.78
CA SER A 325 20.86 1.19 0.93
C SER A 325 19.87 1.12 -0.23
N THR A 326 18.58 1.29 0.07
CA THR A 326 17.48 1.33 -0.89
C THR A 326 16.93 2.75 -0.97
N PHE A 327 16.56 3.20 -2.17
CA PHE A 327 15.90 4.48 -2.33
C PHE A 327 14.39 4.34 -2.10
N THR A 328 13.85 5.17 -1.21
CA THR A 328 12.41 5.36 -1.00
C THR A 328 12.00 6.73 -1.53
N TYR A 329 10.70 7.00 -1.60
CA TYR A 329 10.19 8.33 -1.97
C TYR A 329 10.61 9.45 -1.02
N GLU A 330 11.08 9.10 0.18
CA GLU A 330 11.55 10.02 1.21
C GLU A 330 13.09 10.10 1.28
N GLY A 331 13.79 9.28 0.50
CA GLY A 331 15.26 9.25 0.43
C GLY A 331 15.86 7.87 0.57
N PHE A 332 17.19 7.81 0.67
CA PHE A 332 17.91 6.55 0.88
C PHE A 332 17.75 6.06 2.31
N VAL A 333 17.27 4.83 2.46
CA VAL A 333 17.24 4.10 3.72
C VAL A 333 18.28 2.97 3.68
N PRO A 334 18.95 2.66 4.79
CA PRO A 334 19.84 1.51 4.85
C PRO A 334 19.13 0.19 4.51
N LEU A 335 19.88 -0.79 4.01
CA LEU A 335 19.39 -2.17 3.92
C LEU A 335 19.08 -2.66 5.34
N SER A 336 17.89 -3.19 5.58
CA SER A 336 17.58 -3.72 6.91
C SER A 336 18.48 -4.92 7.25
N VAL A 337 18.88 -5.05 8.50
CA VAL A 337 19.63 -6.21 8.99
C VAL A 337 18.80 -7.48 8.78
N ARG A 338 17.47 -7.39 8.93
CA ARG A 338 16.55 -8.47 8.57
C ARG A 338 16.70 -8.94 7.13
N SER A 339 16.65 -8.03 6.15
CA SER A 339 16.83 -8.37 4.74
C SER A 339 18.21 -8.93 4.47
N PHE A 340 19.25 -8.38 5.10
CA PHE A 340 20.60 -8.94 5.01
C PHE A 340 20.66 -10.40 5.49
N VAL A 341 20.00 -10.73 6.62
CA VAL A 341 19.93 -12.10 7.14
C VAL A 341 19.15 -13.02 6.21
N GLN A 342 18.01 -12.58 5.67
CA GLN A 342 17.20 -13.36 4.72
C GLN A 342 17.97 -13.69 3.44
N ARG A 343 18.64 -12.68 2.85
CA ARG A 343 19.51 -12.85 1.69
C ARG A 343 20.68 -13.77 2.00
N SER A 344 21.33 -13.58 3.16
CA SER A 344 22.43 -14.43 3.62
C SER A 344 22.01 -15.89 3.81
N GLY A 345 20.76 -16.15 4.21
CA GLY A 345 20.20 -17.50 4.33
C GLY A 345 20.08 -18.27 3.01
N ARG A 346 20.34 -17.64 1.87
CA ARG A 346 20.46 -18.28 0.55
C ARG A 346 21.86 -18.81 0.25
N ALA A 347 22.84 -18.52 1.12
CA ALA A 347 24.20 -19.02 1.01
C ALA A 347 24.32 -20.45 1.57
N GLY A 348 25.12 -21.28 0.90
CA GLY A 348 25.29 -22.70 1.18
C GLY A 348 24.27 -23.57 0.43
N ARG A 349 24.74 -24.54 -0.35
CA ARG A 349 23.90 -25.52 -1.05
C ARG A 349 23.77 -26.79 -0.21
N PRO A 350 22.56 -27.16 0.24
CA PRO A 350 22.38 -28.34 1.08
C PRO A 350 22.88 -29.62 0.42
N GLY A 351 23.75 -30.35 1.12
CA GLY A 351 24.36 -31.59 0.63
C GLY A 351 25.54 -31.39 -0.33
N LEU A 352 25.95 -30.15 -0.61
CA LEU A 352 27.08 -29.85 -1.49
C LEU A 352 28.14 -28.95 -0.82
N ASP A 353 27.74 -28.00 0.02
CA ASP A 353 28.65 -27.10 0.74
C ASP A 353 28.56 -27.34 2.25
N ASP A 354 29.72 -27.35 2.95
CA ASP A 354 29.79 -27.47 4.41
C ASP A 354 29.31 -26.19 5.13
N PHE A 355 29.56 -25.04 4.51
CA PHE A 355 29.10 -23.73 4.95
C PHE A 355 28.84 -22.81 3.74
N GLY A 356 27.96 -21.82 3.92
CA GLY A 356 27.75 -20.74 2.96
C GLY A 356 28.59 -19.51 3.30
N GLU A 357 28.90 -18.69 2.30
CA GLU A 357 29.48 -17.36 2.51
C GLU A 357 28.51 -16.24 2.13
N SER A 358 28.40 -15.21 2.96
CA SER A 358 27.65 -13.99 2.64
C SER A 358 28.53 -12.77 2.82
N VAL A 359 28.62 -11.93 1.80
CA VAL A 359 29.43 -10.71 1.81
C VAL A 359 28.50 -9.50 1.72
N LEU A 360 28.66 -8.51 2.60
CA LEU A 360 28.02 -7.20 2.49
C LEU A 360 29.05 -6.15 2.06
N LEU A 361 28.77 -5.44 0.98
CA LEU A 361 29.56 -4.27 0.57
C LEU A 361 29.00 -3.02 1.25
N LEU A 362 29.81 -2.42 2.13
CA LEU A 362 29.42 -1.29 2.96
C LEU A 362 30.37 -0.12 2.75
N PRO A 363 29.89 1.12 2.57
CA PRO A 363 30.77 2.28 2.50
C PRO A 363 31.62 2.39 3.77
N SER A 364 32.89 2.79 3.63
CA SER A 364 33.83 2.90 4.75
C SER A 364 33.35 3.87 5.85
N TRP A 365 32.57 4.88 5.48
CA TRP A 365 31.97 5.86 6.40
C TRP A 365 30.64 5.43 7.03
N SER A 366 30.15 4.22 6.76
CA SER A 366 28.87 3.76 7.30
C SER A 366 28.95 3.51 8.80
N LYS A 367 28.10 4.21 9.57
CA LYS A 367 27.96 4.02 11.02
C LYS A 367 27.19 2.76 11.40
N LEU A 368 26.63 2.04 10.43
CA LEU A 368 25.79 0.86 10.65
C LEU A 368 26.57 -0.46 10.60
N LYS A 369 27.90 -0.39 10.48
CA LYS A 369 28.77 -1.58 10.39
C LYS A 369 28.50 -2.56 11.52
N ASP A 370 28.42 -2.06 12.75
CA ASP A 370 28.26 -2.89 13.94
C ASP A 370 26.90 -3.59 13.96
N ASN A 371 25.83 -2.93 13.52
CA ASN A 371 24.50 -3.53 13.39
C ASN A 371 24.51 -4.81 12.52
N TYR A 372 25.26 -4.80 11.42
CA TYR A 372 25.36 -5.97 10.54
C TYR A 372 26.33 -7.04 11.07
N ILE A 373 27.36 -6.67 11.83
CA ILE A 373 28.29 -7.62 12.47
C ILE A 373 27.57 -8.38 13.59
N ASN A 374 26.88 -7.62 14.44
CA ASN A 374 26.19 -8.14 15.62
C ASN A 374 24.83 -8.77 15.27
N ILE A 375 24.36 -8.61 14.03
CA ILE A 375 23.03 -9.08 13.57
C ILE A 375 21.92 -8.48 14.45
N GLU A 376 21.96 -7.17 14.64
CA GLU A 376 20.93 -6.40 15.34
C GLU A 376 19.70 -6.23 14.43
N ILE A 377 18.88 -7.27 14.35
CA ILE A 377 17.64 -7.27 13.56
C ILE A 377 16.66 -6.25 14.15
N GLU A 378 15.95 -5.54 13.28
CA GLU A 378 14.95 -4.55 13.67
C GLU A 378 13.71 -5.21 14.28
N ASP A 379 13.17 -4.58 15.34
CA ASP A 379 11.89 -4.96 15.94
C ASP A 379 10.75 -4.91 14.91
N VAL A 380 9.78 -5.82 15.08
CA VAL A 380 8.51 -5.74 14.37
C VAL A 380 7.67 -4.62 14.98
N ARG A 381 7.31 -3.61 14.18
CA ARG A 381 6.51 -2.46 14.63
C ARG A 381 5.17 -2.41 13.89
N SER A 382 4.10 -2.14 14.62
CA SER A 382 2.76 -2.00 14.05
C SER A 382 2.71 -0.83 13.07
N SER A 383 2.29 -1.13 11.84
CA SER A 383 2.02 -0.10 10.84
C SER A 383 0.61 0.53 10.96
N VAL A 384 -0.25 0.02 11.85
CA VAL A 384 -1.53 0.69 12.19
C VAL A 384 -1.30 2.04 12.87
N ASN A 385 -0.11 2.30 13.42
CA ASN A 385 0.28 3.57 14.04
C ASN A 385 0.14 4.79 13.08
N PHE A 386 0.26 4.58 11.76
CA PHE A 386 0.03 5.66 10.81
C PHE A 386 -1.47 6.01 10.73
N LYS A 387 -1.81 7.30 10.89
CA LYS A 387 -3.20 7.80 10.89
C LYS A 387 -4.05 7.27 9.74
N LYS A 388 -3.50 7.22 8.52
CA LYS A 388 -4.18 6.69 7.33
C LYS A 388 -4.58 5.22 7.48
N ASN A 389 -3.70 4.41 8.07
CA ASN A 389 -3.89 2.98 8.26
C ASN A 389 -4.88 2.71 9.40
N LEU A 390 -4.77 3.45 10.52
CA LEU A 390 -5.74 3.40 11.60
C LEU A 390 -7.14 3.77 11.10
N SER A 391 -7.26 4.83 10.31
CA SER A 391 -8.53 5.25 9.70
C SER A 391 -9.14 4.15 8.82
N GLU A 392 -8.33 3.46 8.00
CA GLU A 392 -8.79 2.30 7.22
C GLU A 392 -9.28 1.17 8.14
N GLN A 393 -8.55 0.82 9.20
CA GLN A 393 -8.98 -0.26 10.10
C GLN A 393 -10.25 0.09 10.89
N VAL A 394 -10.42 1.34 11.31
CA VAL A 394 -11.62 1.81 12.03
C VAL A 394 -12.87 1.71 11.16
N ILE A 395 -12.82 2.16 9.89
CA ILE A 395 -13.98 2.02 9.00
C ILE A 395 -14.29 0.56 8.69
N LEU A 396 -13.29 -0.32 8.56
CA LEU A 396 -13.49 -1.75 8.38
C LEU A 396 -14.14 -2.41 9.60
N GLU A 397 -13.76 -1.98 10.79
CA GLU A 397 -14.35 -2.45 12.04
C GLU A 397 -15.84 -2.08 12.16
N LEU A 398 -16.18 -0.84 11.81
CA LEU A 398 -17.56 -0.35 11.80
C LEU A 398 -18.40 -1.02 10.70
N THR A 399 -17.86 -1.18 9.49
CA THR A 399 -18.56 -1.84 8.36
C THR A 399 -18.80 -3.33 8.58
N SER A 400 -17.87 -4.00 9.27
CA SER A 400 -18.06 -5.39 9.73
C SER A 400 -19.11 -5.53 10.84
N GLY A 401 -19.54 -4.41 11.44
CA GLY A 401 -20.52 -4.38 12.52
C GLY A 401 -19.97 -4.86 13.87
N LEU A 402 -18.65 -5.07 13.98
CA LEU A 402 -17.95 -5.51 15.18
C LEU A 402 -17.90 -4.41 16.24
N SER A 403 -17.89 -3.15 15.81
CA SER A 403 -18.03 -1.98 16.67
C SER A 403 -19.12 -1.06 16.11
N ARG A 404 -19.83 -0.35 17.00
CA ARG A 404 -20.97 0.51 16.63
C ARG A 404 -20.95 1.90 17.24
N ASN A 405 -19.97 2.19 18.09
CA ASN A 405 -19.80 3.46 18.78
C ASN A 405 -18.34 3.63 19.22
N ARG A 406 -18.00 4.84 19.69
CA ARG A 406 -16.64 5.19 20.13
C ARG A 406 -16.12 4.24 21.21
N LYS A 407 -16.93 3.96 22.24
CA LYS A 407 -16.58 3.04 23.32
C LYS A 407 -16.25 1.63 22.80
N GLY A 408 -17.05 1.11 21.86
CA GLY A 408 -16.82 -0.18 21.22
C GLY A 408 -15.50 -0.25 20.47
N LEU A 409 -15.07 0.85 19.84
CA LEU A 409 -13.73 0.93 19.24
C LEU A 409 -12.63 0.96 20.32
N GLU A 410 -12.81 1.74 21.39
CA GLU A 410 -11.83 1.88 22.47
C GLU A 410 -11.64 0.63 23.34
N VAL A 411 -12.69 -0.17 23.54
CA VAL A 411 -12.65 -1.38 24.40
C VAL A 411 -12.66 -2.69 23.60
N GLY A 412 -13.22 -2.66 22.39
CA GLY A 412 -13.39 -3.83 21.53
C GLY A 412 -12.32 -3.93 20.44
N PHE A 413 -11.92 -2.82 19.83
CA PHE A 413 -10.96 -2.85 18.73
C PHE A 413 -9.53 -2.60 19.21
N LEU A 414 -9.27 -1.44 19.83
CA LEU A 414 -7.90 -1.03 20.19
C LEU A 414 -7.11 -2.04 21.03
N PRO A 415 -7.66 -2.64 22.12
CA PRO A 415 -6.86 -3.53 22.96
C PRO A 415 -6.41 -4.83 22.25
N ARG A 416 -6.95 -5.11 21.06
CA ARG A 416 -6.62 -6.28 20.24
C ARG A 416 -5.66 -5.94 19.09
N THR A 417 -5.20 -4.70 18.98
CA THR A 417 -4.22 -4.30 17.95
C THR A 417 -2.81 -4.34 18.52
N LEU A 418 -1.83 -4.67 17.66
CA LEU A 418 -0.41 -4.56 18.02
C LEU A 418 -0.05 -3.09 18.26
N PHE A 419 -0.67 -2.17 17.51
CA PHE A 419 -0.55 -0.72 17.72
C PHE A 419 -0.76 -0.30 19.18
N SER A 420 -1.89 -0.69 19.78
CA SER A 420 -2.22 -0.28 21.14
C SER A 420 -1.31 -0.93 22.18
N LEU A 421 -0.85 -2.16 21.91
CA LEU A 421 0.08 -2.86 22.79
C LEU A 421 1.43 -2.14 22.84
N GLN A 422 1.96 -1.74 21.68
CA GLN A 422 3.30 -1.15 21.55
C GLN A 422 3.39 0.33 21.97
N ASN A 423 2.32 1.10 21.78
CA ASN A 423 2.33 2.55 22.04
C ASN A 423 1.60 2.96 23.33
N GLY A 424 0.99 1.99 24.00
CA GLY A 424 0.16 2.24 25.17
C GLY A 424 -1.28 2.65 24.81
N ARG A 425 -2.20 2.29 25.70
CA ARG A 425 -3.65 2.45 25.48
C ARG A 425 -4.09 3.92 25.40
N GLU A 426 -3.47 4.79 26.18
CA GLU A 426 -3.82 6.22 26.23
C GLU A 426 -3.54 6.90 24.89
N TYR A 427 -2.30 6.79 24.40
CA TYR A 427 -1.90 7.31 23.10
C TYR A 427 -2.75 6.72 21.96
N ALA A 428 -2.95 5.39 21.95
CA ALA A 428 -3.76 4.74 20.93
C ALA A 428 -5.22 5.23 20.92
N THR A 429 -5.77 5.53 22.09
CA THR A 429 -7.11 6.11 22.25
C THR A 429 -7.18 7.53 21.72
N GLU A 430 -6.16 8.35 21.97
CA GLU A 430 -6.06 9.70 21.41
C GLU A 430 -6.02 9.67 19.87
N GLN A 431 -5.17 8.81 19.29
CA GLN A 431 -5.09 8.65 17.83
C GLN A 431 -6.41 8.17 17.22
N LEU A 432 -7.09 7.21 17.87
CA LEU A 432 -8.41 6.76 17.45
C LEU A 432 -9.42 7.91 17.44
N ARG A 433 -9.47 8.71 18.52
CA ARG A 433 -10.37 9.87 18.63
C ARG A 433 -10.08 10.91 17.56
N ALA A 434 -8.82 11.13 17.22
CA ALA A 434 -8.39 12.04 16.17
C ALA A 434 -8.74 11.56 14.74
N CYS A 435 -8.94 10.26 14.52
CA CYS A 435 -9.31 9.70 13.22
C CYS A 435 -10.81 9.82 12.91
N ILE A 436 -11.68 9.78 13.92
CA ILE A 436 -13.14 9.79 13.71
C ILE A 436 -13.62 11.06 12.97
N PRO A 437 -13.19 12.29 13.30
CA PRO A 437 -13.56 13.49 12.55
C PRO A 437 -13.19 13.45 11.07
N ASP A 438 -12.08 12.81 10.71
CA ASP A 438 -11.69 12.64 9.30
C ASP A 438 -12.64 11.69 8.57
N LEU A 439 -13.08 10.61 9.23
CA LEU A 439 -14.07 9.68 8.66
C LEU A 439 -15.46 10.34 8.49
N LEU A 440 -15.85 11.20 9.44
CA LEU A 440 -17.09 11.98 9.37
C LEU A 440 -17.04 13.01 8.24
N SER A 441 -15.97 13.83 8.19
CA SER A 441 -15.81 14.85 7.14
C SER A 441 -15.66 14.27 5.74
N ALA A 442 -15.05 13.08 5.61
CA ALA A 442 -14.99 12.34 4.36
C ALA A 442 -16.35 11.75 3.93
N GLY A 443 -17.38 11.79 4.78
CA GLY A 443 -18.71 11.23 4.52
C GLY A 443 -18.75 9.70 4.55
N LEU A 444 -17.82 9.06 5.27
CA LEU A 444 -17.71 7.60 5.37
C LEU A 444 -18.50 7.03 6.54
N VAL A 445 -18.69 7.85 7.58
CA VAL A 445 -19.43 7.50 8.79
C VAL A 445 -20.39 8.63 9.11
N ASN A 446 -21.56 8.29 9.64
CA ASN A 446 -22.47 9.21 10.31
C ASN A 446 -22.47 8.93 11.81
N GLU A 447 -22.53 9.98 12.62
CA GLU A 447 -22.70 9.86 14.07
C GLU A 447 -24.10 10.36 14.46
N LYS A 448 -24.89 9.51 15.10
CA LYS A 448 -26.23 9.87 15.62
C LYS A 448 -26.47 9.12 16.92
N ASP A 449 -26.94 9.82 17.96
CA ASP A 449 -27.25 9.25 19.28
C ASP A 449 -26.08 8.45 19.88
N GLY A 450 -24.84 8.86 19.60
CA GLY A 450 -23.61 8.17 20.03
C GLY A 450 -23.25 6.92 19.21
N TYR A 451 -24.05 6.55 18.21
CA TYR A 451 -23.76 5.45 17.28
C TYR A 451 -23.03 5.95 16.04
N LEU A 452 -21.96 5.24 15.69
CA LEU A 452 -21.20 5.41 14.46
C LEU A 452 -21.72 4.42 13.43
N THR A 453 -22.35 4.93 12.38
CA THR A 453 -22.94 4.13 11.32
C THR A 453 -22.22 4.38 10.00
N PRO A 454 -21.65 3.35 9.35
CA PRO A 454 -21.05 3.51 8.03
C PRO A 454 -22.09 3.98 7.01
N THR A 455 -21.74 4.98 6.22
CA THR A 455 -22.56 5.42 5.08
C THR A 455 -22.51 4.40 3.96
N ASN A 456 -23.33 4.55 2.91
CA ASN A 456 -23.21 3.71 1.71
C ASN A 456 -21.81 3.81 1.09
N LEU A 457 -21.20 5.01 1.12
CA LEU A 457 -19.83 5.22 0.66
C LEU A 457 -18.83 4.47 1.55
N GLY A 458 -18.96 4.57 2.88
CA GLY A 458 -18.11 3.83 3.83
C GLY A 458 -18.21 2.31 3.68
N ARG A 459 -19.42 1.78 3.49
CA ARG A 459 -19.64 0.34 3.23
C ARG A 459 -18.99 -0.10 1.93
N VAL A 460 -19.14 0.67 0.85
CA VAL A 460 -18.55 0.30 -0.44
C VAL A 460 -17.03 0.39 -0.40
N LEU A 461 -16.45 1.37 0.31
CA LEU A 461 -15.00 1.48 0.50
C LEU A 461 -14.39 0.22 1.11
N SER A 462 -15.11 -0.48 2.00
CA SER A 462 -14.63 -1.74 2.56
C SER A 462 -14.24 -2.75 1.47
N TYR A 463 -14.82 -2.68 0.28
CA TYR A 463 -14.53 -3.59 -0.83
C TYR A 463 -13.54 -3.03 -1.87
N LEU A 464 -13.34 -1.72 -1.93
CA LEU A 464 -12.58 -1.08 -3.01
C LEU A 464 -11.06 -1.05 -2.75
N TYR A 465 -10.61 -1.40 -1.53
CA TYR A 465 -9.21 -1.30 -1.11
C TYR A 465 -8.61 0.11 -1.33
N ILE A 466 -9.43 1.14 -1.11
CA ILE A 466 -9.05 2.56 -1.14
C ILE A 466 -9.08 3.09 0.28
N SER A 467 -8.08 3.89 0.65
CA SER A 467 -7.98 4.55 1.94
C SER A 467 -8.98 5.71 2.09
N PRO A 468 -9.41 6.03 3.32
CA PRO A 468 -10.21 7.22 3.59
C PRO A 468 -9.59 8.52 3.06
N GLU A 469 -8.26 8.64 3.14
CA GLU A 469 -7.49 9.79 2.66
C GLU A 469 -7.64 9.96 1.14
N SER A 470 -7.51 8.87 0.36
CA SER A 470 -7.71 8.90 -1.09
C SER A 470 -9.14 9.30 -1.49
N ILE A 471 -10.17 8.94 -0.71
CA ILE A 471 -11.54 9.45 -0.96
C ILE A 471 -11.61 10.96 -0.73
N LYS A 472 -11.02 11.44 0.37
CA LYS A 472 -10.96 12.87 0.66
C LYS A 472 -10.27 13.61 -0.50
N THR A 473 -9.16 13.10 -1.02
CA THR A 473 -8.48 13.65 -2.20
C THR A 473 -9.37 13.68 -3.45
N ILE A 474 -10.05 12.57 -3.79
CA ILE A 474 -10.97 12.53 -4.95
C ILE A 474 -12.05 13.60 -4.81
N ARG A 475 -12.66 13.70 -3.63
CA ARG A 475 -13.73 14.67 -3.35
C ARG A 475 -13.22 16.10 -3.43
N SER A 476 -12.13 16.41 -2.73
CA SER A 476 -11.52 17.74 -2.71
C SER A 476 -11.08 18.24 -4.08
N LEU A 477 -10.55 17.36 -4.95
CA LEU A 477 -10.03 17.76 -6.25
C LEU A 477 -11.06 17.76 -7.38
N LEU A 478 -12.09 16.89 -7.33
CA LEU A 478 -12.99 16.67 -8.48
C LEU A 478 -14.47 17.00 -8.22
N GLU A 479 -14.97 16.94 -6.98
CA GLU A 479 -16.43 16.96 -6.70
C GLU A 479 -17.09 18.31 -7.04
N ASN A 480 -16.34 19.40 -6.85
CA ASN A 480 -16.83 20.78 -6.95
C ASN A 480 -16.29 21.54 -8.16
N ILE A 481 -15.67 20.83 -9.10
CA ILE A 481 -15.25 21.38 -10.39
C ILE A 481 -15.97 20.64 -11.53
N LYS A 482 -15.88 21.19 -12.74
CA LYS A 482 -16.17 20.47 -13.97
C LYS A 482 -14.85 19.90 -14.50
N PRO A 483 -14.49 18.65 -14.14
CA PRO A 483 -13.19 18.10 -14.47
C PRO A 483 -13.11 17.74 -15.95
N GLU A 484 -11.92 17.99 -16.51
CA GLU A 484 -11.50 17.52 -17.81
C GLU A 484 -10.89 16.11 -17.73
N ARG A 485 -10.70 15.46 -18.88
CA ARG A 485 -10.10 14.11 -18.96
C ARG A 485 -8.81 13.99 -18.15
N PHE A 486 -7.93 14.98 -18.26
CA PHE A 486 -6.63 14.95 -17.59
C PHE A 486 -6.74 15.15 -16.07
N ASP A 487 -7.77 15.85 -15.57
CA ASP A 487 -8.00 16.00 -14.14
C ASP A 487 -8.26 14.65 -13.47
N PHE A 488 -8.99 13.75 -14.14
CA PHE A 488 -9.15 12.38 -13.65
C PHE A 488 -7.82 11.65 -13.60
N LEU A 489 -7.01 11.74 -14.67
CA LEU A 489 -5.68 11.12 -14.76
C LEU A 489 -4.70 11.62 -13.69
N LEU A 490 -4.73 12.92 -13.41
CA LEU A 490 -3.91 13.53 -12.38
C LEU A 490 -4.40 13.16 -10.99
N CYS A 491 -5.72 13.25 -10.74
CA CYS A 491 -6.31 12.90 -9.46
C CYS A 491 -6.01 11.45 -9.07
N ILE A 492 -6.25 10.45 -9.94
CA ILE A 492 -5.92 9.06 -9.55
C ILE A 492 -4.42 8.83 -9.38
N SER A 493 -3.57 9.54 -10.12
CA SER A 493 -2.10 9.46 -9.95
C SER A 493 -1.62 10.00 -8.59
N LEU A 494 -2.37 10.93 -7.99
CA LEU A 494 -2.11 11.48 -6.67
C LEU A 494 -2.53 10.54 -5.53
N LEU A 495 -3.33 9.50 -5.78
CA LEU A 495 -3.83 8.61 -4.72
C LEU A 495 -2.73 7.68 -4.20
N ALA A 496 -2.78 7.34 -2.91
CA ALA A 496 -1.79 6.45 -2.28
C ALA A 496 -1.75 5.06 -2.93
N GLU A 497 -2.87 4.58 -3.49
CA GLU A 497 -2.98 3.26 -4.11
C GLU A 497 -2.54 3.21 -5.57
N CYS A 498 -2.17 4.35 -6.17
CA CYS A 498 -1.70 4.41 -7.55
C CYS A 498 -0.20 4.13 -7.60
N GLU A 499 0.13 2.85 -7.71
CA GLU A 499 1.49 2.32 -7.86
C GLU A 499 1.73 1.79 -9.29
N PRO A 500 2.98 1.71 -9.77
CA PRO A 500 4.18 2.27 -9.16
C PRO A 500 4.19 3.81 -9.25
N LYS A 501 4.71 4.50 -8.22
CA LYS A 501 5.02 5.93 -8.36
C LYS A 501 6.25 6.10 -9.24
N ILE A 502 6.05 6.72 -10.41
CA ILE A 502 7.12 6.94 -11.39
C ILE A 502 7.94 8.16 -10.99
N TRP A 503 9.21 7.94 -10.66
CA TRP A 503 10.11 9.02 -10.29
C TRP A 503 10.35 10.00 -11.45
N ILE A 504 10.45 11.29 -11.12
CA ILE A 504 10.71 12.37 -12.06
C ILE A 504 12.18 12.82 -11.97
N ASN A 505 12.84 12.90 -13.10
CA ASN A 505 14.22 13.35 -13.30
C ASN A 505 14.25 14.72 -13.99
N SER A 506 15.41 15.37 -13.97
CA SER A 506 15.61 16.67 -14.64
C SER A 506 15.32 16.64 -16.14
N GLU A 507 15.60 15.51 -16.79
CA GLU A 507 15.37 15.29 -18.23
C GLU A 507 13.88 15.24 -18.59
N ASP A 508 13.01 14.89 -17.63
CA ASP A 508 11.58 14.77 -17.87
C ASP A 508 10.89 16.13 -17.98
N PHE A 509 11.44 17.19 -17.38
CA PHE A 509 10.75 18.48 -17.25
C PHE A 509 10.35 19.08 -18.59
N GLN A 510 11.27 19.07 -19.58
CA GLN A 510 11.00 19.62 -20.91
C GLN A 510 9.85 18.87 -21.61
N ILE A 511 9.82 17.55 -21.48
CA ILE A 511 8.79 16.70 -22.07
C ILE A 511 7.44 16.98 -21.41
N ILE A 512 7.42 17.03 -20.08
CA ILE A 512 6.21 17.25 -19.29
C ILE A 512 5.63 18.64 -19.55
N GLU A 513 6.46 19.68 -19.54
CA GLU A 513 6.05 21.06 -19.81
C GLU A 513 5.43 21.23 -21.21
N LYS A 514 6.08 20.65 -22.23
CA LYS A 514 5.57 20.67 -23.60
C LYS A 514 4.24 19.91 -23.76
N THR A 515 4.01 18.87 -22.96
CA THR A 515 2.75 18.13 -22.97
C THR A 515 1.66 18.88 -22.22
N ILE A 516 1.94 19.35 -21.01
CA ILE A 516 0.96 20.01 -20.14
C ILE A 516 0.50 21.36 -20.70
N SER A 517 1.37 22.11 -21.38
CA SER A 517 1.00 23.39 -22.02
C SER A 517 -0.13 23.27 -23.06
N LYS A 518 -0.45 22.05 -23.51
CA LYS A 518 -1.52 21.76 -24.48
C LYS A 518 -2.76 21.10 -23.86
N ILE A 519 -2.75 20.90 -22.55
CA ILE A 519 -3.78 20.15 -21.83
C ILE A 519 -4.61 21.11 -20.99
N GLU A 520 -5.92 21.03 -21.15
CA GLU A 520 -6.87 21.69 -20.25
C GLU A 520 -7.02 20.83 -18.97
N SER A 521 -6.79 21.45 -17.81
CA SER A 521 -6.88 20.78 -16.51
C SER A 521 -7.13 21.81 -15.40
N LYS A 522 -8.22 21.61 -14.67
CA LYS A 522 -8.57 22.43 -13.51
C LYS A 522 -7.70 22.18 -12.29
N ILE A 523 -7.12 20.98 -12.16
CA ILE A 523 -6.18 20.67 -11.09
C ILE A 523 -4.83 21.36 -11.35
N LEU A 524 -4.34 21.39 -12.59
CA LEU A 524 -3.08 22.06 -12.93
C LEU A 524 -3.16 23.60 -12.78
N GLU A 525 -4.35 24.18 -12.81
CA GLU A 525 -4.59 25.60 -12.51
C GLU A 525 -4.45 25.91 -10.99
N MET A 526 -4.50 24.90 -10.11
CA MET A 526 -4.40 25.09 -8.66
C MET A 526 -2.96 25.38 -8.23
N LYS A 527 -2.80 26.07 -7.08
CA LYS A 527 -1.47 26.20 -6.47
C LYS A 527 -1.00 24.83 -6.00
N VAL A 528 0.29 24.55 -6.21
CA VAL A 528 0.92 23.31 -5.73
C VAL A 528 0.75 23.16 -4.21
N SER A 529 0.77 24.26 -3.45
CA SER A 529 0.49 24.25 -1.99
C SER A 529 -0.88 23.67 -1.65
N ASP A 530 -1.89 23.95 -2.48
CA ASP A 530 -3.27 23.53 -2.23
C ASP A 530 -3.41 22.05 -2.57
N ILE A 531 -2.80 21.60 -3.67
CA ILE A 531 -2.72 20.17 -4.01
C ILE A 531 -2.01 19.41 -2.89
N MET A 532 -0.86 19.89 -2.41
CA MET A 532 -0.13 19.28 -1.30
C MET A 532 -0.98 19.23 -0.02
N PHE A 533 -1.76 20.27 0.27
CA PHE A 533 -2.67 20.29 1.40
C PHE A 533 -3.80 19.25 1.28
N TYR A 534 -4.43 19.12 0.11
CA TYR A 534 -5.52 18.15 -0.12
C TYR A 534 -5.06 16.70 -0.22
N THR A 535 -3.80 16.48 -0.59
CA THR A 535 -3.23 15.14 -0.83
C THR A 535 -2.29 14.68 0.27
N ASN A 536 -1.84 15.60 1.14
CA ASN A 536 -0.78 15.37 2.13
C ASN A 536 0.51 14.81 1.51
N LEU A 537 0.79 15.17 0.25
CA LEU A 537 1.97 14.73 -0.49
C LEU A 537 3.08 15.78 -0.50
N SER A 538 4.33 15.31 -0.57
CA SER A 538 5.47 16.17 -0.84
C SER A 538 5.43 16.70 -2.29
N LYS A 539 6.13 17.82 -2.54
CA LYS A 539 6.25 18.39 -3.89
C LYS A 539 6.76 17.36 -4.91
N GLN A 540 7.71 16.53 -4.52
CA GLN A 540 8.29 15.51 -5.39
C GLN A 540 7.25 14.43 -5.77
N MET A 541 6.39 14.04 -4.84
CA MET A 541 5.31 13.09 -5.08
C MET A 541 4.22 13.67 -5.98
N VAL A 542 3.91 14.96 -5.84
CA VAL A 542 3.00 15.65 -6.76
C VAL A 542 3.57 15.65 -8.18
N LEU A 543 4.86 15.95 -8.35
CA LEU A 543 5.50 15.91 -9.68
C LEU A 543 5.56 14.49 -10.27
N SER A 544 5.80 13.48 -9.43
CA SER A 544 5.71 12.06 -9.82
C SER A 544 4.31 11.69 -10.32
N ALA A 545 3.27 12.18 -9.64
CA ALA A 545 1.89 11.99 -10.07
C ALA A 545 1.60 12.70 -11.41
N VAL A 546 2.15 13.90 -11.62
CA VAL A 546 2.06 14.62 -12.90
C VAL A 546 2.72 13.84 -14.04
N LYS A 547 3.95 13.33 -13.84
CA LYS A 547 4.62 12.46 -14.82
C LYS A 547 3.78 11.22 -15.14
N SER A 548 3.22 10.59 -14.11
CA SER A 548 2.35 9.42 -14.25
C SER A 548 1.09 9.74 -15.06
N ALA A 549 0.44 10.87 -14.81
CA ALA A 549 -0.72 11.33 -15.57
C ALA A 549 -0.39 11.63 -17.04
N VAL A 550 0.79 12.20 -17.32
CA VAL A 550 1.29 12.42 -18.69
C VAL A 550 1.53 11.09 -19.41
N ILE A 551 2.13 10.10 -18.74
CA ILE A 551 2.31 8.74 -19.28
C ILE A 551 0.95 8.12 -19.63
N LEU A 552 0.00 8.16 -18.69
CA LEU A 552 -1.35 7.63 -18.89
C LEU A 552 -2.09 8.35 -20.03
N ASN A 553 -1.89 9.67 -20.17
CA ASN A 553 -2.44 10.43 -21.28
C ASN A 553 -1.84 9.96 -22.61
N GLY A 554 -0.52 9.72 -22.70
CA GLY A 554 0.11 9.15 -23.89
C GLY A 554 -0.47 7.79 -24.31
N ILE A 555 -0.82 6.93 -23.35
CA ILE A 555 -1.50 5.65 -23.61
C ILE A 555 -2.89 5.90 -24.21
N ILE A 556 -3.65 6.84 -23.63
CA ILE A 556 -4.96 7.23 -24.18
C ILE A 556 -4.81 7.71 -25.62
N GLU A 557 -3.73 8.42 -25.95
CA GLU A 557 -3.43 8.91 -27.30
C GLU A 557 -2.92 7.83 -28.26
N SER A 558 -2.98 6.55 -27.86
CA SER A 558 -2.54 5.38 -28.63
C SER A 558 -1.04 5.36 -28.94
N VAL A 559 -0.21 6.03 -28.13
CA VAL A 559 1.24 5.87 -28.23
C VAL A 559 1.62 4.47 -27.70
N PRO A 560 2.36 3.65 -28.47
CA PRO A 560 2.84 2.35 -28.00
C PRO A 560 3.62 2.45 -26.68
N GLU A 561 3.36 1.54 -25.74
CA GLU A 561 3.97 1.59 -24.39
C GLU A 561 5.50 1.52 -24.43
N ASN A 562 6.08 0.76 -25.35
CA ASN A 562 7.53 0.70 -25.54
C ASN A 562 8.12 2.07 -25.94
N LEU A 563 7.43 2.84 -26.79
CA LEU A 563 7.89 4.18 -27.16
C LEU A 563 7.75 5.18 -26.02
N ILE A 564 6.72 5.02 -25.18
CA ILE A 564 6.58 5.82 -23.95
C ILE A 564 7.70 5.46 -22.96
N ALA A 565 8.01 4.17 -22.82
CA ALA A 565 9.08 3.65 -21.98
C ALA A 565 10.43 4.26 -22.37
N ASP A 566 10.78 4.20 -23.66
CA ASP A 566 12.00 4.79 -24.21
C ASP A 566 12.06 6.30 -23.97
N LYS A 567 10.93 7.01 -24.18
CA LYS A 567 10.85 8.46 -24.03
C LYS A 567 11.11 8.95 -22.60
N PHE A 568 10.65 8.19 -21.59
CA PHE A 568 10.77 8.57 -20.17
C PHE A 568 11.87 7.81 -19.43
N GLY A 569 12.63 6.94 -20.12
CA GLY A 569 13.68 6.12 -19.53
C GLY A 569 13.17 5.18 -18.43
N ILE A 570 11.99 4.56 -18.63
CA ILE A 570 11.35 3.65 -17.67
C ILE A 570 11.07 2.28 -18.30
N TYR A 571 10.69 1.28 -17.51
CA TYR A 571 10.39 -0.05 -18.03
C TYR A 571 8.93 -0.17 -18.50
N GLU A 572 8.71 -0.88 -19.61
CA GLU A 572 7.36 -1.14 -20.16
C GLU A 572 6.41 -1.78 -19.13
N ILE A 573 6.93 -2.68 -18.28
CA ILE A 573 6.11 -3.31 -17.24
C ILE A 573 5.56 -2.29 -16.22
N ASP A 574 6.31 -1.22 -15.92
CA ASP A 574 5.87 -0.20 -14.96
C ASP A 574 4.73 0.62 -15.55
N ILE A 575 4.76 0.89 -16.86
CA ILE A 575 3.68 1.53 -17.59
C ILE A 575 2.44 0.64 -17.60
N SER A 576 2.62 -0.64 -17.89
CA SER A 576 1.53 -1.63 -17.86
C SER A 576 0.88 -1.77 -16.48
N LEU A 577 1.68 -1.79 -15.41
CA LEU A 577 1.20 -1.81 -14.02
C LEU A 577 0.49 -0.51 -13.65
N LEU A 578 1.08 0.64 -13.98
CA LEU A 578 0.49 1.96 -13.75
C LEU A 578 -0.87 2.08 -14.47
N ARG A 579 -0.96 1.64 -15.73
CA ARG A 579 -2.20 1.59 -16.49
C ARG A 579 -3.27 0.74 -15.81
N ALA A 580 -2.91 -0.49 -15.41
CA ALA A 580 -3.84 -1.41 -14.77
C ALA A 580 -4.38 -0.83 -13.44
N ASN A 581 -3.50 -0.22 -12.64
CA ASN A 581 -3.88 0.41 -11.38
C ASN A 581 -4.71 1.68 -11.58
N ALA A 582 -4.32 2.56 -12.51
CA ALA A 582 -5.09 3.76 -12.83
C ALA A 582 -6.49 3.42 -13.34
N LYS A 583 -6.62 2.39 -14.21
CA LYS A 583 -7.93 1.89 -14.66
C LYS A 583 -8.78 1.42 -13.48
N ARG A 584 -8.22 0.58 -12.59
CA ARG A 584 -8.92 0.11 -11.39
C ARG A 584 -9.38 1.28 -10.51
N LEU A 585 -8.54 2.29 -10.33
CA LEU A 585 -8.87 3.47 -9.54
C LEU A 585 -9.94 4.35 -10.20
N LEU A 586 -9.95 4.47 -11.53
CA LEU A 586 -11.03 5.14 -12.27
C LEU A 586 -12.35 4.38 -12.14
N ASP A 587 -12.33 3.04 -12.23
CA ASP A 587 -13.50 2.21 -12.01
C ASP A 587 -14.05 2.34 -10.57
N ASN A 588 -13.15 2.45 -9.59
CA ASN A 588 -13.51 2.73 -8.20
C ASN A 588 -14.08 4.15 -8.04
N ALA A 589 -13.45 5.17 -8.63
CA ALA A 589 -13.92 6.55 -8.61
C ALA A 589 -15.32 6.68 -9.24
N ARG A 590 -15.61 5.94 -10.31
CA ARG A 590 -16.95 5.83 -10.90
C ARG A 590 -17.99 5.35 -9.89
N VAL A 591 -17.67 4.32 -9.11
CA VAL A 591 -18.57 3.80 -8.06
C VAL A 591 -18.78 4.86 -6.99
N ILE A 592 -17.72 5.55 -6.56
CA ILE A 592 -17.79 6.64 -5.58
C ILE A 592 -18.72 7.75 -6.08
N PHE A 593 -18.51 8.26 -7.30
CA PHE A 593 -19.33 9.35 -7.84
C PHE A 593 -20.80 8.95 -8.06
N ASN A 594 -21.09 7.69 -8.42
CA ASN A 594 -22.46 7.19 -8.48
C ASN A 594 -23.16 7.25 -7.11
N ILE A 595 -22.47 6.86 -6.03
CA ILE A 595 -23.00 6.93 -4.66
C ILE A 595 -23.22 8.38 -4.22
N LEU A 596 -22.34 9.28 -4.65
CA LEU A 596 -22.45 10.72 -4.42
C LEU A 596 -23.49 11.41 -5.32
N GLY A 597 -24.17 10.70 -6.22
CA GLY A 597 -25.15 11.27 -7.15
C GLY A 597 -24.55 12.11 -8.29
N LYS A 598 -23.22 12.07 -8.48
CA LYS A 598 -22.49 12.82 -9.52
C LYS A 598 -22.38 11.99 -10.80
N LYS A 599 -23.50 11.78 -11.49
CA LYS A 599 -23.57 10.93 -12.69
C LYS A 599 -22.60 11.36 -13.80
N GLU A 600 -22.49 12.66 -14.09
CA GLU A 600 -21.55 13.16 -15.11
C GLU A 600 -20.09 12.76 -14.82
N HIS A 601 -19.65 12.93 -13.57
CA HIS A 601 -18.31 12.50 -13.14
C HIS A 601 -18.13 10.99 -13.26
N ALA A 602 -19.14 10.21 -12.89
CA ALA A 602 -19.10 8.76 -13.00
C ALA A 602 -18.99 8.31 -14.47
N ASP A 603 -19.77 8.93 -15.37
CA ASP A 603 -19.72 8.63 -16.80
C ASP A 603 -18.38 9.02 -17.43
N LYS A 604 -17.81 10.16 -17.03
CA LYS A 604 -16.45 10.55 -17.41
C LYS A 604 -15.41 9.56 -16.90
N CYS A 605 -15.47 9.11 -15.64
CA CYS A 605 -14.57 8.06 -15.15
C CYS A 605 -14.66 6.78 -16.00
N LYS A 606 -15.89 6.36 -16.35
CA LYS A 606 -16.13 5.20 -17.24
C LYS A 606 -15.48 5.40 -18.60
N LEU A 607 -15.64 6.59 -19.17
CA LEU A 607 -15.08 6.96 -20.46
C LEU A 607 -13.54 6.95 -20.43
N VAL A 608 -12.92 7.60 -19.44
CA VAL A 608 -11.46 7.64 -19.29
C VAL A 608 -10.89 6.25 -19.04
N SER A 609 -11.55 5.43 -18.20
CA SER A 609 -11.18 4.03 -17.97
C SER A 609 -11.20 3.22 -19.28
N PHE A 610 -12.23 3.40 -20.10
CA PHE A 610 -12.34 2.76 -21.41
C PHE A 610 -11.25 3.25 -22.38
N MET A 611 -10.98 4.56 -22.45
CA MET A 611 -9.92 5.14 -23.28
C MET A 611 -8.55 4.57 -22.88
N LEU A 612 -8.27 4.51 -21.58
CA LEU A 612 -7.00 4.04 -21.04
C LEU A 612 -6.76 2.55 -21.36
N GLN A 613 -7.82 1.74 -21.36
CA GLN A 613 -7.72 0.32 -21.70
C GLN A 613 -7.46 0.08 -23.19
N ASN A 614 -7.98 0.94 -24.07
CA ASN A 614 -8.08 0.63 -25.49
C ASN A 614 -7.20 1.50 -26.40
N GLY A 615 -6.80 2.68 -25.94
CA GLY A 615 -6.17 3.72 -26.75
C GLY A 615 -7.12 4.28 -27.81
N LEU A 616 -7.14 5.60 -27.98
CA LEU A 616 -7.81 6.28 -29.07
C LEU A 616 -6.87 7.29 -29.73
N GLN A 617 -6.99 7.48 -31.04
CA GLN A 617 -6.15 8.44 -31.73
C GLN A 617 -6.47 9.87 -31.27
N ASN A 618 -5.45 10.74 -31.32
CA ASN A 618 -5.59 12.14 -30.97
C ASN A 618 -6.71 12.84 -31.75
N GLY A 619 -7.44 13.73 -31.06
CA GLY A 619 -8.44 14.60 -31.68
C GLY A 619 -9.82 13.99 -31.94
N VAL A 620 -10.12 12.80 -31.42
CA VAL A 620 -11.49 12.26 -31.46
C VAL A 620 -12.34 13.01 -30.42
N PRO A 621 -13.42 13.72 -30.81
CA PRO A 621 -14.32 14.39 -29.87
C PRO A 621 -14.87 13.42 -28.82
N GLU A 622 -15.13 13.93 -27.61
CA GLU A 622 -15.65 13.12 -26.50
C GLU A 622 -16.92 12.35 -26.90
N GLU A 623 -17.82 13.01 -27.62
CA GLU A 623 -19.04 12.45 -28.17
C GLU A 623 -18.79 11.24 -29.08
N ARG A 624 -17.84 11.34 -30.02
CA ARG A 624 -17.47 10.21 -30.89
C ARG A 624 -16.88 9.06 -30.09
N THR A 625 -16.15 9.36 -29.02
CA THR A 625 -15.63 8.32 -28.13
C THR A 625 -16.76 7.63 -27.35
N ARG A 626 -17.75 8.40 -26.87
CA ARG A 626 -18.93 7.83 -26.20
C ARG A 626 -19.68 6.90 -27.15
N MET A 627 -19.95 7.34 -28.38
CA MET A 627 -20.59 6.52 -29.43
C MET A 627 -19.79 5.23 -29.71
N PHE A 628 -18.46 5.35 -29.82
CA PHE A 628 -17.58 4.19 -30.02
C PHE A 628 -17.60 3.24 -28.81
N MET A 629 -17.59 3.78 -27.60
CA MET A 629 -17.67 3.02 -26.35
C MET A 629 -19.00 2.26 -26.26
N GLU A 630 -20.13 2.91 -26.58
CA GLU A 630 -21.46 2.28 -26.59
C GLU A 630 -21.55 1.12 -27.58
N MET A 631 -20.95 1.28 -28.76
CA MET A 631 -20.80 0.18 -29.72
C MET A 631 -19.98 -0.96 -29.12
N CYS A 632 -18.90 -0.66 -28.40
CA CYS A 632 -18.06 -1.67 -27.75
C CYS A 632 -18.76 -2.38 -26.59
N MET A 633 -19.87 -1.83 -26.07
CA MET A 633 -20.68 -2.49 -25.04
C MET A 633 -21.71 -3.47 -25.62
N ILE A 634 -21.82 -3.59 -26.95
CA ILE A 634 -22.67 -4.62 -27.57
C ILE A 634 -21.94 -5.97 -27.50
N SER A 635 -22.66 -7.02 -27.12
CA SER A 635 -22.10 -8.35 -26.97
C SER A 635 -21.43 -8.83 -28.25
N GLY A 636 -20.19 -9.28 -28.12
CA GLY A 636 -19.37 -9.72 -29.23
C GLY A 636 -18.76 -8.61 -30.09
N LEU A 637 -19.01 -7.33 -29.80
CA LEU A 637 -18.30 -6.19 -30.39
C LEU A 637 -17.19 -5.69 -29.46
N GLY A 638 -16.02 -6.34 -29.55
CA GLY A 638 -14.81 -5.80 -28.94
C GLY A 638 -14.21 -4.65 -29.77
N VAL A 639 -13.30 -3.89 -29.17
CA VAL A 639 -12.66 -2.70 -29.80
C VAL A 639 -12.10 -2.97 -31.20
N LYS A 640 -11.49 -4.14 -31.45
CA LYS A 640 -10.98 -4.51 -32.77
C LYS A 640 -12.09 -4.56 -33.83
N ARG A 641 -13.26 -5.09 -33.48
CA ARG A 641 -14.42 -5.15 -34.38
C ARG A 641 -15.04 -3.76 -34.53
N CYS A 642 -15.18 -2.99 -33.45
CA CYS A 642 -15.67 -1.62 -33.53
C CYS A 642 -14.79 -0.71 -34.39
N ARG A 643 -13.45 -0.84 -34.34
CA ARG A 643 -12.56 -0.09 -35.25
C ARG A 643 -12.82 -0.45 -36.72
N LYS A 644 -13.06 -1.73 -37.02
CA LYS A 644 -13.44 -2.16 -38.38
C LYS A 644 -14.82 -1.66 -38.78
N LEU A 645 -15.78 -1.61 -37.86
CA LEU A 645 -17.11 -1.04 -38.13
C LEU A 645 -17.00 0.44 -38.50
N VAL A 646 -16.23 1.21 -37.72
CA VAL A 646 -15.97 2.63 -38.00
C VAL A 646 -15.27 2.81 -39.35
N SER A 647 -14.27 1.98 -39.69
CA SER A 647 -13.62 2.04 -41.01
C SER A 647 -14.55 1.67 -42.17
N ASN A 648 -15.67 0.98 -41.90
CA ASN A 648 -16.72 0.67 -42.86
C ASN A 648 -17.93 1.63 -42.76
N GLY A 649 -17.76 2.79 -42.11
CA GLY A 649 -18.76 3.85 -42.05
C GLY A 649 -19.83 3.71 -40.96
N ILE A 650 -19.74 2.69 -40.11
CA ILE A 650 -20.68 2.44 -39.00
C ILE A 650 -20.09 3.10 -37.75
N LYS A 651 -20.65 4.24 -37.33
CA LYS A 651 -20.03 5.14 -36.36
C LYS A 651 -20.68 5.08 -34.97
N ASN A 652 -21.88 4.55 -34.86
CA ASN A 652 -22.64 4.51 -33.60
C ASN A 652 -23.59 3.30 -33.52
N VAL A 653 -24.29 3.16 -32.40
CA VAL A 653 -25.27 2.08 -32.16
C VAL A 653 -26.49 2.19 -33.08
N TYR A 654 -26.86 3.40 -33.51
CA TYR A 654 -27.98 3.62 -34.45
C TYR A 654 -27.66 3.09 -35.86
N ASP A 655 -26.45 3.33 -36.36
CA ASP A 655 -25.97 2.75 -37.63
C ASP A 655 -25.98 1.21 -37.56
N LEU A 656 -25.67 0.65 -36.38
CA LEU A 656 -25.73 -0.80 -36.13
C LEU A 656 -27.17 -1.34 -36.03
N SER A 657 -28.13 -0.55 -35.57
CA SER A 657 -29.52 -1.01 -35.45
C SER A 657 -30.25 -1.00 -36.79
N THR A 658 -29.76 -0.22 -37.76
CA THR A 658 -30.34 -0.02 -39.08
C THR A 658 -29.66 -0.81 -40.20
N ILE A 659 -28.44 -1.31 -40.00
CA ILE A 659 -27.72 -2.12 -40.99
C ILE A 659 -28.37 -3.50 -41.19
N SER A 660 -28.32 -4.01 -42.43
CA SER A 660 -28.78 -5.38 -42.73
C SER A 660 -27.80 -6.43 -42.22
N GLU A 661 -28.33 -7.57 -41.77
CA GLU A 661 -27.53 -8.70 -41.26
C GLU A 661 -26.47 -9.16 -42.27
N TYR A 662 -26.86 -9.23 -43.55
CA TYR A 662 -25.96 -9.60 -44.63
C TYR A 662 -24.79 -8.61 -44.78
N LYS A 663 -25.07 -7.30 -44.80
CA LYS A 663 -24.02 -6.28 -44.96
C LYS A 663 -23.06 -6.27 -43.77
N LEU A 664 -23.58 -6.46 -42.55
CA LEU A 664 -22.76 -6.58 -41.34
C LEU A 664 -21.91 -7.86 -41.35
N SER A 665 -22.44 -8.98 -41.87
CA SER A 665 -21.72 -10.27 -41.95
C SER A 665 -20.55 -10.27 -42.94
N LYS A 666 -20.50 -9.30 -43.86
CA LYS A 666 -19.39 -9.14 -44.81
C LYS A 666 -18.16 -8.47 -44.18
N ILE A 667 -18.29 -7.93 -42.97
CA ILE A 667 -17.17 -7.29 -42.27
C ILE A 667 -16.31 -8.37 -41.61
N CYS A 668 -15.03 -8.41 -41.97
CA CYS A 668 -14.08 -9.44 -41.53
C CYS A 668 -14.05 -9.61 -39.99
N GLY A 669 -14.43 -10.80 -39.53
CA GLY A 669 -14.50 -11.17 -38.11
C GLY A 669 -15.90 -11.06 -37.49
N ILE A 670 -16.94 -10.80 -38.29
CA ILE A 670 -18.35 -10.81 -37.89
C ILE A 670 -19.11 -11.81 -38.77
N GLY A 671 -19.45 -12.98 -38.22
CA GLY A 671 -20.26 -13.99 -38.93
C GLY A 671 -21.76 -13.73 -38.82
N MET A 672 -22.57 -14.41 -39.63
CA MET A 672 -24.02 -14.18 -39.74
C MET A 672 -24.78 -14.30 -38.40
N ASN A 673 -24.44 -15.29 -37.58
CA ASN A 673 -25.04 -15.48 -36.25
C ASN A 673 -24.69 -14.32 -35.30
N LEU A 674 -23.46 -13.81 -35.40
CA LEU A 674 -23.03 -12.67 -34.60
C LEU A 674 -23.70 -11.37 -35.08
N SER A 675 -23.86 -11.19 -36.39
CA SER A 675 -24.60 -10.05 -36.97
C SER A 675 -26.02 -9.95 -36.44
N LYS A 676 -26.75 -11.07 -36.39
CA LYS A 676 -28.11 -11.16 -35.82
C LYS A 676 -28.14 -10.69 -34.37
N SER A 677 -27.23 -11.22 -33.55
CA SER A 677 -27.12 -10.85 -32.13
C SER A 677 -26.81 -9.37 -31.94
N ILE A 678 -25.86 -8.83 -32.71
CA ILE A 678 -25.44 -7.42 -32.64
C ILE A 678 -26.60 -6.50 -32.98
N ILE A 679 -27.28 -6.73 -34.10
CA ILE A 679 -28.39 -5.88 -34.56
C ILE A 679 -29.56 -5.94 -33.58
N LYS A 680 -29.86 -7.12 -33.03
CA LYS A 680 -30.90 -7.29 -32.01
C LYS A 680 -30.60 -6.44 -30.78
N GLU A 681 -29.40 -6.57 -30.21
CA GLU A 681 -29.02 -5.81 -29.02
C GLU A 681 -28.91 -4.30 -29.29
N ALA A 682 -28.41 -3.91 -30.48
CA ALA A 682 -28.37 -2.51 -30.90
C ALA A 682 -29.79 -1.91 -30.93
N LYS A 683 -30.76 -2.61 -31.54
CA LYS A 683 -32.18 -2.19 -31.57
C LYS A 683 -32.78 -2.06 -30.17
N GLU A 684 -32.48 -2.99 -29.26
CA GLU A 684 -32.94 -2.94 -27.86
C GLU A 684 -32.38 -1.70 -27.13
N LYS A 685 -31.09 -1.39 -27.33
CA LYS A 685 -30.47 -0.17 -26.76
C LYS A 685 -31.04 1.11 -27.35
N THR A 686 -31.25 1.17 -28.67
CA THR A 686 -31.86 2.35 -29.32
C THR A 686 -33.30 2.58 -28.83
N LYS A 687 -34.08 1.51 -28.62
CA LYS A 687 -35.44 1.61 -28.05
C LYS A 687 -35.45 2.19 -26.64
N LYS A 688 -34.58 1.69 -25.75
CA LYS A 688 -34.47 2.21 -24.38
C LYS A 688 -34.06 3.69 -24.36
N HIS A 689 -33.15 4.09 -25.23
CA HIS A 689 -32.73 5.48 -25.31
C HIS A 689 -33.88 6.41 -25.75
N ASN A 690 -34.68 5.99 -26.73
CA ASN A 690 -35.86 6.74 -27.18
C ASN A 690 -36.97 6.80 -26.11
N GLU A 691 -37.12 5.76 -25.29
CA GLU A 691 -38.08 5.73 -24.16
C GLU A 691 -37.64 6.61 -22.98
N GLU A 692 -36.33 6.73 -22.72
CA GLU A 692 -35.76 7.61 -21.69
C GLU A 692 -35.82 9.09 -22.12
N GLU A 693 -35.51 9.42 -23.38
CA GLU A 693 -35.66 10.78 -23.91
C GLU A 693 -37.13 11.24 -23.97
N GLY A 694 -38.06 10.33 -24.24
CA GLY A 694 -39.50 10.62 -24.18
C GLY A 694 -39.96 11.00 -22.77
N LYS A 695 -39.45 10.32 -21.73
CA LYS A 695 -39.76 10.62 -20.33
C LYS A 695 -39.15 11.94 -19.86
N GLU A 696 -37.92 12.26 -20.26
CA GLU A 696 -37.29 13.55 -19.93
C GLU A 696 -37.96 14.74 -20.63
N LYS A 697 -38.48 14.56 -21.85
CA LYS A 697 -39.29 15.57 -22.54
C LYS A 697 -40.66 15.74 -21.88
N ASP A 698 -41.33 14.65 -21.50
CA ASP A 698 -42.60 14.71 -20.78
C ASP A 698 -42.45 15.35 -19.38
N GLU A 699 -41.31 15.16 -18.71
CA GLU A 699 -41.00 15.83 -17.43
C GLU A 699 -40.66 17.32 -17.60
N LYS A 700 -39.92 17.70 -18.65
CA LYS A 700 -39.65 19.12 -18.98
C LYS A 700 -40.91 19.86 -19.45
N ASP A 701 -41.75 19.22 -20.25
CA ASP A 701 -43.03 19.78 -20.70
C ASP A 701 -44.03 19.91 -19.54
N LYS A 702 -44.00 19.00 -18.55
CA LYS A 702 -44.73 19.17 -17.29
C LYS A 702 -44.19 20.34 -16.46
N TYR A 703 -42.87 20.49 -16.39
CA TYR A 703 -42.22 21.57 -15.64
C TYR A 703 -42.45 22.96 -16.27
N GLU A 704 -42.56 23.05 -17.60
CA GLU A 704 -42.92 24.28 -18.30
C GLU A 704 -44.42 24.56 -18.24
N LYS A 705 -45.30 23.55 -18.34
CA LYS A 705 -46.75 23.72 -18.14
C LYS A 705 -47.14 24.11 -16.71
N ASP A 706 -46.34 23.73 -15.71
CA ASP A 706 -46.55 24.13 -14.31
C ASP A 706 -46.04 25.56 -14.01
N LYS A 707 -45.14 26.11 -14.82
CA LYS A 707 -44.74 27.53 -14.75
C LYS A 707 -45.82 28.46 -15.30
N ASP A 708 -46.51 28.07 -16.36
CA ASP A 708 -47.57 28.90 -16.97
C ASP A 708 -48.88 28.92 -16.14
N LYS A 709 -49.06 27.98 -15.20
CA LYS A 709 -50.25 27.93 -14.33
C LYS A 709 -50.07 28.57 -12.95
N LYS A 710 -48.87 29.05 -12.59
CA LYS A 710 -48.59 29.70 -11.29
C LYS A 710 -48.15 31.15 -11.42
N GLY A 711 -48.81 31.91 -12.29
CA GLY A 711 -48.83 33.37 -12.26
C GLY A 711 -50.02 33.90 -11.46
N LYS A 712 -50.00 33.80 -10.11
CA LYS A 712 -50.71 34.68 -9.14
C LYS A 712 -50.60 34.16 -7.70
N GLY A 713 -49.77 34.84 -6.91
CA GLY A 713 -49.91 35.10 -5.47
C GLY A 713 -50.15 33.95 -4.48
N LYS A 714 -49.11 33.55 -3.73
CA LYS A 714 -48.94 33.80 -2.28
C LYS A 714 -47.83 32.91 -1.71
N ASN A 715 -46.99 33.55 -0.90
CA ASN A 715 -45.86 32.98 -0.18
C ASN A 715 -46.29 32.06 0.99
N MET A 716 -45.35 31.18 1.33
CA MET A 716 -45.08 30.53 2.63
C MET A 716 -45.90 29.30 3.03
N ASN A 717 -45.28 28.13 2.86
CA ASN A 717 -44.76 27.33 3.99
C ASN A 717 -43.99 26.09 3.46
N ALA A 718 -42.65 26.14 3.57
CA ALA A 718 -41.79 24.96 3.47
C ALA A 718 -40.64 25.14 4.47
N ASN A 719 -40.85 24.60 5.67
CA ASN A 719 -39.83 24.46 6.70
C ASN A 719 -39.03 23.17 6.48
N CYS A 720 -37.77 23.23 6.91
CA CYS A 720 -36.76 22.16 7.01
C CYS A 720 -35.87 21.90 5.78
N PHE A 721 -34.97 22.85 5.48
CA PHE A 721 -33.50 22.65 5.47
C PHE A 721 -32.81 24.03 5.35
N GLU A 722 -32.81 24.80 6.45
CA GLU A 722 -31.99 25.99 6.63
C GLU A 722 -31.30 25.91 7.99
N VAL A 723 -30.06 25.40 8.01
CA VAL A 723 -28.99 25.62 9.02
C VAL A 723 -27.74 25.08 8.29
N ILE A 724 -26.67 25.77 7.88
CA ILE A 724 -25.98 26.98 8.31
C ILE A 724 -25.34 27.58 7.05
N SER A 725 -25.82 28.72 6.57
CA SER A 725 -25.10 29.55 5.60
C SER A 725 -25.53 31.00 5.73
N HIS A 726 -25.20 31.64 6.85
CA HIS A 726 -24.91 33.07 7.01
C HIS A 726 -24.87 33.38 8.49
N ASP A 727 -23.66 33.43 9.03
CA ASP A 727 -23.21 34.41 10.04
C ASP A 727 -21.77 34.03 10.36
N LEU A 728 -20.84 34.79 9.77
CA LEU A 728 -19.48 35.06 10.22
C LEU A 728 -18.82 35.98 9.17
N ASP A 729 -19.04 37.26 9.41
CA ASP A 729 -18.13 38.39 9.20
C ASP A 729 -17.67 38.76 7.79
N LEU A 730 -18.46 39.69 7.20
CA LEU A 730 -17.98 40.65 6.21
C LEU A 730 -16.88 41.60 6.76
N GLU A 731 -16.72 41.73 8.08
CA GLU A 731 -15.58 42.43 8.70
C GLU A 731 -14.25 41.62 8.65
N ASN A 732 -14.32 40.29 8.52
CA ASN A 732 -13.13 39.46 8.39
C ASN A 732 -12.57 39.45 6.96
N ARG A 733 -13.35 39.81 5.92
CA ARG A 733 -12.84 39.86 4.54
C ARG A 733 -11.95 41.07 4.27
N GLU A 734 -12.15 42.19 4.97
CA GLU A 734 -11.23 43.34 4.91
C GLU A 734 -10.01 43.17 5.82
N ASN A 735 -10.15 42.52 6.98
CA ASN A 735 -9.00 42.15 7.81
C ASN A 735 -8.14 41.04 7.17
N ILE A 736 -8.75 40.05 6.51
CA ILE A 736 -8.02 39.01 5.76
C ILE A 736 -7.42 39.57 4.45
N ARG A 737 -8.03 40.60 3.82
CA ARG A 737 -7.36 41.33 2.72
C ARG A 737 -6.18 42.17 3.21
N ARG A 738 -6.26 42.79 4.39
CA ARG A 738 -5.14 43.51 5.02
C ARG A 738 -4.02 42.57 5.52
N ILE A 739 -4.34 41.32 5.87
CA ILE A 739 -3.35 40.30 6.24
C ILE A 739 -2.73 39.61 5.00
N ARG A 740 -3.41 39.62 3.84
CA ARG A 740 -2.96 38.99 2.58
C ARG A 740 -1.92 39.78 1.77
N GLU A 741 -1.50 40.97 2.22
CA GLU A 741 -0.50 41.79 1.51
C GLU A 741 0.90 41.82 2.11
N ARG A 742 1.19 41.07 3.18
CA ARG A 742 2.56 40.99 3.72
C ARG A 742 2.91 39.60 4.23
N GLU A 743 3.24 38.70 3.32
CA GLU A 743 4.31 37.71 3.51
C GLU A 743 4.59 37.02 2.17
N LEU A 744 5.42 37.69 1.36
CA LEU A 744 6.13 37.02 0.28
C LEU A 744 7.10 36.00 0.91
N PRO A 745 7.14 34.72 0.47
CA PRO A 745 8.15 33.79 0.95
C PRO A 745 9.53 34.39 0.66
N ALA A 746 10.34 34.54 1.72
CA ALA A 746 11.66 35.14 1.62
C ALA A 746 12.48 34.44 0.52
N CYS A 747 13.07 35.22 -0.39
CA CYS A 747 14.02 34.72 -1.37
C CYS A 747 15.04 33.79 -0.67
N PRO A 748 15.26 32.54 -1.14
CA PRO A 748 16.12 31.56 -0.47
C PRO A 748 17.52 32.08 -0.13
N HIS A 749 18.05 32.97 -0.97
CA HIS A 749 19.33 33.65 -0.73
C HIS A 749 19.30 34.56 0.51
N ARG A 750 18.20 35.27 0.77
CA ARG A 750 18.06 36.15 1.95
C ARG A 750 17.88 35.35 3.24
N LEU A 751 17.20 34.22 3.17
CA LEU A 751 17.06 33.30 4.30
C LEU A 751 18.43 32.70 4.67
N LYS A 752 19.19 32.20 3.69
CA LYS A 752 20.56 31.70 3.93
C LYS A 752 21.47 32.77 4.55
N ARG A 753 21.47 33.98 4.00
CA ARG A 753 22.22 35.13 4.53
C ARG A 753 21.77 35.56 5.93
N SER A 754 20.51 35.32 6.30
CA SER A 754 20.01 35.65 7.65
C SER A 754 20.55 34.70 8.72
N LEU A 755 20.89 33.47 8.34
CA LEU A 755 21.47 32.49 9.27
C LEU A 755 22.86 32.89 9.75
N GLU A 756 23.59 33.64 8.92
CA GLU A 756 24.96 34.14 9.17
C GLU A 756 24.99 35.40 10.06
N LEU A 757 23.82 35.97 10.40
CA LEU A 757 23.72 37.23 11.16
C LEU A 757 23.45 36.98 12.64
N SER A 758 24.05 37.82 13.48
CA SER A 758 23.87 37.85 14.94
C SER A 758 22.84 38.92 15.32
N VAL A 759 21.94 38.59 16.26
CA VAL A 759 20.88 39.49 16.71
C VAL A 759 21.06 39.77 18.20
N LYS A 760 21.15 41.04 18.58
CA LYS A 760 21.19 41.47 19.98
C LYS A 760 19.94 42.29 20.30
N SER A 761 19.17 41.86 21.30
CA SER A 761 18.04 42.66 21.80
C SER A 761 18.55 43.86 22.61
N CYS A 762 17.96 45.03 22.37
CA CYS A 762 18.24 46.28 23.09
C CYS A 762 16.98 46.85 23.77
N GLY A 763 15.99 45.99 24.05
CA GLY A 763 14.70 46.31 24.66
C GLY A 763 13.53 45.56 24.00
N ASP A 764 12.32 45.66 24.55
CA ASP A 764 11.16 44.83 24.19
C ASP A 764 10.72 44.88 22.71
N ASN A 765 11.16 45.90 21.96
CA ASN A 765 10.80 46.11 20.56
C ASN A 765 11.96 46.60 19.68
N LYS A 766 13.22 46.42 20.10
CA LYS A 766 14.40 46.91 19.35
C LYS A 766 15.52 45.87 19.34
N TRP A 767 16.08 45.62 18.15
CA TRP A 767 17.21 44.72 17.94
C TRP A 767 18.29 45.40 17.10
N ILE A 768 19.54 45.05 17.37
CA ILE A 768 20.69 45.36 16.52
C ILE A 768 21.14 44.06 15.86
N VAL A 769 21.27 44.07 14.53
CA VAL A 769 21.67 42.91 13.73
C VAL A 769 23.04 43.18 13.13
N SER A 770 24.01 42.32 13.44
CA SER A 770 25.42 42.43 13.04
C SER A 770 25.91 41.17 12.29
N GLY A 771 27.07 41.25 11.64
CA GLY A 771 27.61 40.18 10.75
C GLY A 771 27.56 40.51 9.25
N GLY A 772 27.10 41.70 8.86
CA GLY A 772 27.24 42.29 7.53
C GLY A 772 28.37 43.32 7.45
N ARG A 773 28.45 44.08 6.35
CA ARG A 773 29.40 45.21 6.22
C ARG A 773 29.12 46.34 7.22
N GLU A 774 27.85 46.49 7.62
CA GLU A 774 27.35 47.50 8.56
C GLU A 774 26.34 46.85 9.50
N GLU A 775 26.20 47.39 10.71
CA GLU A 775 25.16 47.00 11.65
C GLU A 775 23.83 47.67 11.31
N HIS A 776 22.74 46.95 11.50
CA HIS A 776 21.40 47.42 11.15
C HIS A 776 20.43 47.31 12.31
N LYS A 777 19.64 48.35 12.53
CA LYS A 777 18.62 48.40 13.57
C LYS A 777 17.30 47.87 13.03
N VAL A 778 16.68 46.98 13.80
CA VAL A 778 15.32 46.47 13.55
C VAL A 778 14.43 46.87 14.71
N ILE A 779 13.26 47.45 14.42
CA ILE A 779 12.31 47.94 15.42
C ILE A 779 10.94 47.34 15.13
N ARG A 780 10.20 46.95 16.18
CA ARG A 780 8.81 46.52 16.07
C ARG A 780 7.87 47.66 16.45
N PHE A 781 7.01 48.08 15.51
CA PHE A 781 5.93 49.05 15.76
C PHE A 781 4.57 48.40 15.49
N VAL A 782 4.11 48.35 14.24
CA VAL A 782 2.97 47.51 13.79
C VAL A 782 3.46 46.21 13.15
N GLY A 783 4.65 46.25 12.54
CA GLY A 783 5.43 45.10 12.06
C GLY A 783 6.92 45.33 12.33
N LEU A 784 7.79 44.44 11.84
CA LEU A 784 9.25 44.63 11.93
C LEU A 784 9.74 45.55 10.81
N GLU A 785 10.49 46.58 11.17
CA GLU A 785 11.08 47.55 10.25
C GLU A 785 12.59 47.60 10.43
N CYS A 786 13.35 47.66 9.32
CA CYS A 786 14.80 47.69 9.34
C CYS A 786 15.35 48.92 8.60
N ASP A 787 16.42 49.53 9.12
CA ASP A 787 17.07 50.68 8.50
C ASP A 787 17.90 50.36 7.23
N CYS A 788 18.03 49.10 6.84
CA CYS A 788 18.82 48.72 5.67
C CYS A 788 18.13 49.12 4.34
N LYS A 789 18.95 49.43 3.32
CA LYS A 789 18.49 49.82 1.97
C LYS A 789 17.52 48.81 1.32
N ASP A 790 17.70 47.52 1.57
CA ASP A 790 16.82 46.46 1.04
C ASP A 790 15.39 46.54 1.58
N TYR A 791 15.23 46.94 2.84
CA TYR A 791 13.91 47.13 3.44
C TYR A 791 13.30 48.46 2.97
N LEU A 792 14.08 49.54 3.02
CA LEU A 792 13.62 50.88 2.63
C LEU A 792 13.16 50.96 1.16
N SER A 793 13.79 50.20 0.25
CA SER A 793 13.46 50.22 -1.19
C SER A 793 12.27 49.36 -1.60
N ARG A 794 11.95 48.28 -0.87
CA ARG A 794 10.95 47.29 -1.31
C ARG A 794 9.86 46.98 -0.29
N ARG A 795 9.97 47.49 0.94
CA ARG A 795 9.10 47.18 2.09
C ARG A 795 8.79 45.68 2.23
N CYS A 796 9.82 44.85 2.08
CA CYS A 796 9.76 43.39 2.18
C CYS A 796 10.76 42.88 3.21
N ASP A 797 10.59 41.64 3.68
CA ASP A 797 11.51 41.00 4.64
C ASP A 797 12.95 40.96 4.08
N CYS A 798 13.82 41.81 4.64
CA CYS A 798 15.24 41.80 4.40
C CYS A 798 15.91 40.73 5.27
N LYS A 799 17.17 40.38 4.97
CA LYS A 799 17.92 39.38 5.77
C LYS A 799 17.99 39.71 7.27
N HIS A 800 18.00 40.99 7.65
CA HIS A 800 18.03 41.42 9.06
C HIS A 800 16.68 41.21 9.74
N ILE A 801 15.56 41.50 9.06
CA ILE A 801 14.21 41.20 9.57
C ILE A 801 14.02 39.70 9.73
N LEU A 802 14.50 38.90 8.77
CA LEU A 802 14.45 37.43 8.87
C LEU A 802 15.28 36.90 10.03
N ALA A 803 16.46 37.48 10.29
CA ALA A 803 17.29 37.12 11.44
C ALA A 803 16.56 37.44 12.77
N VAL A 804 15.87 38.59 12.86
CA VAL A 804 15.07 38.94 14.04
C VAL A 804 13.83 38.05 14.16
N LYS A 805 13.10 37.78 13.06
CA LYS A 805 11.96 36.85 13.05
C LYS A 805 12.38 35.45 13.51
N ARG A 806 13.59 34.98 13.16
CA ARG A 806 14.17 33.73 13.67
C ARG A 806 14.35 33.80 15.19
N GLU A 807 14.98 34.86 15.67
CA GLU A 807 15.27 35.06 17.09
C GLU A 807 14.01 35.11 17.97
N ILE A 808 12.93 35.70 17.45
CA ILE A 808 11.64 35.82 18.16
C ILE A 808 10.65 34.69 17.81
N GLY A 809 11.10 33.63 17.12
CA GLY A 809 10.30 32.42 16.87
C GLY A 809 9.20 32.52 15.82
N LEU A 810 9.25 33.52 14.92
CA LEU A 810 8.24 33.77 13.88
C LEU A 810 8.60 33.20 12.50
N VAL A 811 9.81 32.68 12.27
CA VAL A 811 10.14 31.96 11.03
C VAL A 811 9.90 30.46 11.23
N VAL A 812 8.92 29.91 10.51
CA VAL A 812 8.84 28.46 10.28
C VAL A 812 9.95 28.10 9.28
N LEU A 813 11.13 27.77 9.80
CA LEU A 813 12.14 27.10 8.97
C LEU A 813 11.52 25.77 8.52
N ALA A 814 11.49 25.54 7.21
CA ALA A 814 11.10 24.25 6.66
C ALA A 814 11.97 23.19 7.33
N LYS A 815 11.37 22.41 8.25
CA LYS A 815 12.03 21.36 9.03
C LYS A 815 12.59 20.30 8.09
N ASN A 816 13.86 20.43 7.75
CA ASN A 816 14.75 19.36 7.33
C ASN A 816 16.05 19.61 8.12
N ASP A 817 16.34 18.73 9.08
CA ASP A 817 17.63 18.51 9.80
C ASP A 817 17.62 18.41 11.34
N ASP A 818 16.49 18.32 12.02
CA ASP A 818 16.46 17.96 13.46
C ASP A 818 15.99 16.52 13.71
N GLN A 819 16.84 15.56 13.31
CA GLN A 819 16.95 14.26 14.01
C GLN A 819 18.37 13.98 14.54
N ALA A 820 19.30 14.94 14.42
CA ALA A 820 20.69 14.74 14.82
C ALA A 820 21.08 15.37 16.17
N ARG A 821 20.16 16.01 16.91
CA ARG A 821 20.47 16.69 18.20
C ARG A 821 19.50 16.43 19.36
N LEU A 822 18.77 15.31 19.33
CA LEU A 822 17.95 14.84 20.46
C LEU A 822 18.48 13.52 21.06
N ARG A 823 19.82 13.38 21.15
CA ARG A 823 20.45 12.30 21.93
C ARG A 823 21.28 12.74 23.13
N ASP A 824 21.50 14.04 23.34
CA ASP A 824 22.27 14.53 24.49
C ASP A 824 21.51 15.65 25.21
N SER A 825 20.58 15.28 26.09
CA SER A 825 20.14 16.05 27.28
C SER A 825 18.82 15.53 27.86
N PHE A 826 18.87 14.36 28.51
CA PHE A 826 17.94 14.07 29.60
C PHE A 826 18.74 13.59 30.82
N SER A 827 19.35 14.55 31.51
CA SER A 827 19.73 14.42 32.91
C SER A 827 18.95 15.46 33.70
N MET A 828 18.19 14.99 34.68
CA MET A 828 17.59 15.69 35.82
C MET A 828 17.67 17.23 35.86
N THR A 829 16.53 17.90 36.04
CA THR A 829 16.13 18.45 37.36
C THR A 829 14.80 19.22 37.29
N THR A 830 13.98 18.92 38.30
CA THR A 830 12.89 19.71 38.92
C THR A 830 12.72 21.17 38.51
N TYR A 831 11.50 21.57 38.14
CA TYR A 831 10.89 22.82 38.62
C TYR A 831 9.36 22.71 38.66
N SER A 832 8.83 22.93 39.86
CA SER A 832 7.42 22.99 40.21
C SER A 832 6.78 24.32 39.79
N ALA A 833 5.55 24.28 39.27
CA ALA A 833 4.53 25.32 39.43
C ALA A 833 3.15 24.68 39.18
N ARG A 834 2.40 24.34 40.24
CA ARG A 834 1.24 25.11 40.73
C ARG A 834 0.27 25.52 39.62
N TYR A 835 -0.84 24.79 39.47
CA TYR A 835 -2.21 25.31 39.44
C TYR A 835 -3.24 24.16 39.39
N SER A 836 -4.44 24.46 39.91
CA SER A 836 -5.65 23.63 40.11
C SER A 836 -5.66 22.81 41.41
N ALA A 837 -6.41 23.21 42.44
CA ALA A 837 -7.85 23.46 42.61
C ALA A 837 -8.50 22.30 43.38
N ASN A 838 -8.92 22.65 44.60
CA ASN A 838 -9.96 22.05 45.42
C ASN A 838 -10.78 20.92 44.80
N CYS A 839 -10.71 19.75 45.42
CA CYS A 839 -11.89 18.93 45.71
C CYS A 839 -11.61 18.08 46.96
N GLY A 840 -12.59 18.02 47.85
CA GLY A 840 -12.45 17.64 49.25
C GLY A 840 -12.28 16.15 49.53
N ASN A 841 -11.71 15.90 50.72
CA ASN A 841 -12.07 14.87 51.69
C ASN A 841 -12.82 13.63 51.21
N ASN A 842 -12.16 12.46 51.29
CA ASN A 842 -12.43 11.51 52.36
C ASN A 842 -11.38 10.40 52.37
N GLY A 843 -10.84 10.13 53.56
CA GLY A 843 -9.80 9.12 53.77
C GLY A 843 -10.31 7.69 53.69
N ASN A 844 -9.38 6.78 53.42
CA ASN A 844 -9.16 5.67 54.34
C ASN A 844 -7.76 5.09 54.14
N ILE A 845 -7.14 4.87 55.30
CA ILE A 845 -5.82 4.34 55.57
C ILE A 845 -5.88 2.81 55.45
N TYR A 846 -4.99 2.20 54.68
CA TYR A 846 -4.44 0.88 55.02
C TYR A 846 -2.96 0.83 54.64
N ARG A 847 -2.14 0.55 55.65
CA ARG A 847 -0.70 0.27 55.63
C ARG A 847 -0.45 -1.22 55.38
N GLY A 848 0.75 -1.53 54.88
CA GLY A 848 1.42 -2.83 54.96
C GLY A 848 1.53 -3.51 53.59
N GLU A 849 2.68 -3.98 53.11
CA GLU A 849 4.01 -4.19 53.67
C GLU A 849 5.05 -4.12 52.52
N GLU A 850 6.27 -3.75 52.90
CA GLU A 850 7.49 -3.80 52.08
C GLU A 850 8.04 -5.24 51.98
N ASP A 851 9.17 -5.34 51.27
CA ASP A 851 10.02 -6.51 50.98
C ASP A 851 9.59 -7.28 49.72
N GLY A 852 10.37 -7.37 48.64
CA GLY A 852 11.80 -7.16 48.47
C GLY A 852 12.30 -8.32 47.61
N GLU A 853 12.76 -8.06 46.39
CA GLU A 853 13.96 -8.66 45.80
C GLU A 853 14.13 -8.21 44.35
N VAL A 854 15.13 -7.36 44.19
CA VAL A 854 15.81 -7.05 42.95
C VAL A 854 16.76 -8.20 42.63
N ARG A 855 16.67 -8.80 41.43
CA ARG A 855 17.83 -9.33 40.68
C ARG A 855 17.48 -9.71 39.24
N ASN A 856 18.09 -8.93 38.34
CA ASN A 856 18.41 -9.11 36.91
C ASN A 856 17.31 -9.42 35.90
#